data_AF-A0A8H5UJ13-F1
#
_entry.id   AF-A0A8H5UJ13-F1
#
_cell.length_a   1.000
_cell.length_b   1.000
_cell.length_c   1.000
_cell.angle_alpha   90.00
_cell.angle_beta   90.00
_cell.angle_gamma   90.00
#
_symmetry.space_group_name_H-M   'P 1'
#
loop_
_entity.id
_entity.type
_entity.pdbx_description
1 polymer ?
#
loop_
_entity_poly.entity_id
_entity_poly.type
_entity_poly.pdbx_seq_one_letter_code
_entity_poly.pdbx_strand_id
1 'polypeptide(L)'
;MAEQTRLHIWLNLPDNQDLVSQFHNLYIAPKVRNSGPLETSLGPGVWISDNESQSEASQLKKDQDSAIAALLQQCIAQEGLCIFQVPRVSGFAGHANPWAFRVADCALVSSTKSFLSPLQEITAPSDSTNTLEGIFKALDASIGAIISPLKIRNGAIDKLEFELTRRLSFPFISPEPIRKRRICFLTWSRIAAKRAAWANAKALGIEVVVMSSGAWSEDDKPPHEYMMDGYIEMDMTTDDGFWRRIADAIKAYPDPIDGLWGPWDPFMVPAAMAARDLGVYTPEPEAFSISTNKYRTRQMLDPDEKDFFTVQSLKELESRLQSTKSVNFPVVCKPVAGLSSWGVYRANNAPQLRDAVQKSLIVSQELPDLRVVVEPYIDGPEVDCNIVLFRGQALYTEIVDDFPCSADLAEDPTGKLFTESQAAVPSRLPENEQRAITDEVVSAVRKMGFDTGVFHCEARICNSSMEYTFTKGATIPDLEPIAKPKISEDTPVYLHEVNARMPGPMSSASSIIARGMDFWMLGVLCAVGDWSRYEAFSVPFLHPEVTDHTWLINCIVPVDLDRIKPLFPDHPADQLAHQAVDSSYSPILELAKTHPHLTKHVARHHVYIEPATRLGGKEGDWLWTMCMVFHTPHSREHAFQLAQEFPEVYEAFVSDRYGHG
;
A
#
# COMPACT_ATOMS: atom_id res chain seq x y z
N MET A 1 47.34 -22.75 -8.89
CA MET A 1 46.14 -23.57 -9.16
C MET A 1 44.95 -22.73 -8.75
N ALA A 2 44.17 -22.23 -9.71
CA ALA A 2 42.96 -21.47 -9.41
C ALA A 2 41.94 -22.40 -8.73
N GLU A 3 41.35 -21.95 -7.62
CA GLU A 3 40.30 -22.68 -6.93
C GLU A 3 39.07 -22.80 -7.85
N GLN A 4 38.78 -24.01 -8.35
CA GLN A 4 37.56 -24.29 -9.12
C GLN A 4 36.36 -24.42 -8.16
N THR A 5 35.41 -23.49 -8.25
CA THR A 5 34.14 -23.51 -7.50
C THR A 5 33.23 -24.62 -8.03
N ARG A 6 32.63 -25.42 -7.12
CA ARG A 6 31.62 -26.44 -7.47
C ARG A 6 30.22 -25.91 -7.19
N LEU A 7 29.24 -26.27 -8.02
CA LEU A 7 27.82 -25.95 -7.82
C LEU A 7 27.08 -27.15 -7.20
N HIS A 8 26.25 -26.85 -6.20
CA HIS A 8 25.38 -27.80 -5.52
C HIS A 8 23.96 -27.50 -5.91
N ILE A 9 23.30 -28.49 -6.47
CA ILE A 9 21.94 -28.36 -6.97
C ILE A 9 21.05 -29.27 -6.16
N TRP A 10 20.05 -28.68 -5.53
CA TRP A 10 19.04 -29.34 -4.75
C TRP A 10 17.70 -28.96 -5.34
N LEU A 11 16.99 -29.89 -5.93
CA LEU A 11 15.60 -29.64 -6.25
C LEU A 11 14.79 -30.09 -5.05
N ASN A 12 14.09 -29.17 -4.38
CA ASN A 12 13.13 -29.56 -3.37
C ASN A 12 11.97 -30.23 -4.10
N LEU A 13 11.97 -31.55 -4.10
CA LEU A 13 10.79 -32.36 -4.34
C LEU A 13 10.21 -32.66 -2.98
N PRO A 14 9.42 -31.76 -2.37
CA PRO A 14 8.73 -32.18 -1.18
C PRO A 14 7.86 -33.39 -1.56
N ASP A 15 8.02 -34.50 -0.85
CA ASP A 15 7.06 -35.62 -0.85
C ASP A 15 5.68 -35.18 -0.30
N ASN A 16 5.53 -33.90 0.08
CA ASN A 16 4.31 -33.37 0.66
C ASN A 16 3.25 -33.06 -0.40
N GLN A 17 2.11 -33.68 -0.16
CA GLN A 17 0.80 -33.53 -0.80
C GLN A 17 0.19 -32.13 -0.61
N ASP A 18 1.00 -31.08 -0.42
CA ASP A 18 0.50 -29.71 -0.30
C ASP A 18 0.17 -29.16 -1.71
N LEU A 19 -1.11 -29.25 -2.02
CA LEU A 19 -1.75 -28.83 -3.27
C LEU A 19 -1.84 -27.29 -3.43
N VAL A 20 -1.30 -26.51 -2.49
CA VAL A 20 -1.51 -25.04 -2.43
C VAL A 20 -0.47 -24.25 -3.24
N SER A 21 0.79 -24.71 -3.31
CA SER A 21 1.84 -24.02 -4.10
C SER A 21 1.77 -24.40 -5.57
N GLN A 22 1.78 -23.39 -6.46
CA GLN A 22 1.87 -23.56 -7.92
C GLN A 22 3.31 -23.65 -8.45
N PHE A 23 4.31 -23.63 -7.56
CA PHE A 23 5.72 -23.75 -7.93
C PHE A 23 6.49 -24.78 -7.10
N HIS A 24 7.56 -25.32 -7.68
CA HIS A 24 8.66 -25.95 -6.97
C HIS A 24 9.84 -24.98 -6.82
N ASN A 25 10.55 -25.11 -5.71
CA ASN A 25 11.79 -24.39 -5.43
C ASN A 25 13.00 -25.25 -5.86
N LEU A 26 13.70 -24.83 -6.91
CA LEU A 26 14.98 -25.41 -7.34
C LEU A 26 16.13 -24.58 -6.77
N TYR A 27 16.83 -25.13 -5.79
CA TYR A 27 17.93 -24.50 -5.08
C TYR A 27 19.27 -24.77 -5.76
N ILE A 28 20.04 -23.73 -5.98
CA ILE A 28 21.41 -23.78 -6.49
C ILE A 28 22.30 -22.94 -5.59
N ALA A 29 23.40 -23.54 -5.11
CA ALA A 29 24.36 -22.85 -4.28
C ALA A 29 25.81 -23.27 -4.56
N PRO A 30 26.79 -22.37 -4.41
CA PRO A 30 28.20 -22.69 -4.54
C PRO A 30 28.71 -23.44 -3.31
N LYS A 31 29.71 -24.31 -3.47
CA LYS A 31 30.39 -24.97 -2.35
C LYS A 31 31.88 -25.12 -2.57
N VAL A 32 32.59 -25.17 -1.44
CA VAL A 32 34.03 -25.39 -1.35
C VAL A 32 34.35 -26.90 -1.43
N ARG A 33 35.37 -27.23 -2.24
CA ARG A 33 35.77 -28.57 -2.72
C ARG A 33 35.89 -29.70 -1.68
N ASN A 34 36.02 -29.39 -0.38
CA ASN A 34 36.39 -30.34 0.69
C ASN A 34 35.36 -30.50 1.83
N SER A 35 34.11 -30.04 1.67
CA SER A 35 33.06 -30.26 2.68
C SER A 35 32.25 -31.52 2.39
N GLY A 36 31.93 -32.32 3.42
CA GLY A 36 31.12 -33.55 3.31
C GLY A 36 29.72 -33.29 2.73
N PRO A 37 28.97 -34.33 2.30
CA PRO A 37 27.59 -34.16 1.84
C PRO A 37 26.77 -33.39 2.89
N LEU A 38 26.01 -32.40 2.44
CA LEU A 38 25.15 -31.61 3.33
C LEU A 38 23.85 -32.40 3.48
N GLU A 39 23.56 -32.95 4.64
CA GLU A 39 22.22 -33.49 4.93
C GLU A 39 21.34 -32.30 5.28
N THR A 40 20.42 -31.90 4.40
CA THR A 40 19.37 -30.93 4.72
C THR A 40 18.00 -31.62 4.74
N SER A 41 17.00 -30.94 5.30
CA SER A 41 15.60 -31.40 5.37
C SER A 41 14.98 -31.70 4.00
N LEU A 42 15.50 -31.12 2.93
CA LEU A 42 14.96 -31.21 1.56
C LEU A 42 15.34 -32.51 0.82
N GLY A 43 16.03 -33.47 1.45
CA GLY A 43 16.43 -34.75 0.84
C GLY A 43 17.71 -34.70 -0.02
N PRO A 44 18.25 -35.82 -0.55
CA PRO A 44 19.57 -35.82 -1.18
C PRO A 44 19.61 -35.05 -2.52
N GLY A 45 20.43 -34.00 -2.62
CA GLY A 45 20.66 -33.26 -3.89
C GLY A 45 21.76 -33.82 -4.81
N VAL A 46 21.86 -33.26 -6.02
CA VAL A 46 22.78 -33.68 -7.10
C VAL A 46 24.04 -32.81 -7.13
N TRP A 47 25.19 -33.45 -7.37
CA TRP A 47 26.52 -32.83 -7.36
C TRP A 47 27.01 -32.61 -8.79
N ILE A 48 27.36 -31.38 -9.18
CA ILE A 48 28.00 -31.11 -10.47
C ILE A 48 29.44 -30.63 -10.21
N SER A 49 30.43 -31.41 -10.69
CA SER A 49 31.86 -31.16 -10.42
C SER A 49 32.73 -31.11 -11.68
N ASP A 50 33.57 -30.11 -11.80
CA ASP A 50 34.37 -29.77 -13.00
C ASP A 50 35.32 -30.87 -13.54
N ASN A 51 35.61 -31.93 -12.75
CA ASN A 51 36.63 -32.93 -13.14
C ASN A 51 36.08 -34.23 -13.74
N GLU A 52 34.77 -34.47 -13.68
CA GLU A 52 34.11 -35.53 -14.49
C GLU A 52 33.14 -34.93 -15.53
N SER A 53 32.81 -33.63 -15.41
CA SER A 53 31.74 -32.94 -16.14
C SER A 53 32.21 -31.74 -16.96
N GLN A 54 33.41 -31.78 -17.55
CA GLN A 54 33.77 -30.75 -18.55
C GLN A 54 32.77 -30.69 -19.71
N SER A 55 31.97 -31.73 -19.98
CA SER A 55 30.89 -31.68 -20.97
C SER A 55 29.56 -31.17 -20.41
N GLU A 56 29.22 -31.41 -19.13
CA GLU A 56 27.87 -31.12 -18.58
C GLU A 56 27.79 -29.76 -17.88
N ALA A 57 28.84 -29.32 -17.17
CA ALA A 57 28.92 -27.97 -16.61
C ALA A 57 29.18 -26.91 -17.70
N SER A 58 29.80 -27.31 -18.81
CA SER A 58 29.94 -26.46 -20.01
C SER A 58 28.66 -26.46 -20.87
N GLN A 59 27.82 -27.51 -20.81
CA GLN A 59 26.44 -27.51 -21.32
C GLN A 59 25.54 -26.55 -20.54
N LEU A 60 25.64 -26.50 -19.20
CA LEU A 60 25.02 -25.48 -18.33
C LEU A 60 25.33 -24.03 -18.80
N LYS A 61 26.49 -23.82 -19.44
CA LYS A 61 26.90 -22.51 -19.99
C LYS A 61 26.61 -22.33 -21.48
N LYS A 62 26.32 -23.39 -22.24
CA LYS A 62 26.16 -23.34 -23.71
C LYS A 62 24.70 -23.29 -24.17
N ASP A 63 23.80 -23.94 -23.43
CA ASP A 63 22.41 -24.13 -23.85
C ASP A 63 21.39 -23.30 -23.04
N GLN A 64 21.84 -22.55 -22.02
CA GLN A 64 20.97 -21.75 -21.16
C GLN A 64 20.81 -20.32 -21.65
N ASP A 65 19.62 -19.74 -21.40
CA ASP A 65 19.38 -18.31 -21.53
C ASP A 65 20.48 -17.54 -20.77
N SER A 66 21.07 -16.54 -21.44
CA SER A 66 22.06 -15.62 -20.89
C SER A 66 21.69 -15.07 -19.50
N ALA A 67 20.39 -14.90 -19.22
CA ALA A 67 19.89 -14.44 -17.92
C ALA A 67 20.13 -15.45 -16.79
N ILE A 68 19.90 -16.74 -17.03
CA ILE A 68 20.11 -17.81 -16.04
C ILE A 68 21.61 -17.92 -15.73
N ALA A 69 22.45 -17.91 -16.76
CA ALA A 69 23.91 -17.96 -16.60
C ALA A 69 24.44 -16.78 -15.78
N ALA A 70 23.90 -15.56 -15.97
CA ALA A 70 24.27 -14.39 -15.19
C ALA A 70 23.88 -14.51 -13.70
N LEU A 71 22.68 -15.03 -13.41
CA LEU A 71 22.23 -15.27 -12.04
C LEU A 71 23.10 -16.32 -11.32
N LEU A 72 23.48 -17.39 -12.03
CA LEU A 72 24.39 -18.40 -11.48
C LEU A 72 25.76 -17.81 -11.16
N GLN A 73 26.30 -16.95 -12.04
CA GLN A 73 27.55 -16.24 -11.76
C GLN A 73 27.44 -15.29 -10.57
N GLN A 74 26.33 -14.56 -10.45
CA GLN A 74 26.05 -13.70 -9.30
C GLN A 74 25.98 -14.51 -8.01
N CYS A 75 25.27 -15.65 -8.02
CA CYS A 75 25.16 -16.57 -6.89
C CYS A 75 26.53 -17.09 -6.45
N ILE A 76 27.38 -17.50 -7.40
CA ILE A 76 28.76 -17.92 -7.13
C ILE A 76 29.56 -16.79 -6.49
N ALA A 77 29.49 -15.57 -7.05
CA ALA A 77 30.24 -14.42 -6.56
C ALA A 77 29.82 -13.99 -5.15
N GLN A 78 28.54 -14.16 -4.79
CA GLN A 78 28.00 -13.77 -3.50
C GLN A 78 28.11 -14.87 -2.42
N GLU A 79 28.58 -16.07 -2.78
CA GLU A 79 28.49 -17.27 -1.93
C GLU A 79 27.07 -17.52 -1.36
N GLY A 80 26.05 -17.08 -2.10
CA GLY A 80 24.65 -17.10 -1.68
C GLY A 80 23.87 -18.28 -2.25
N LEU A 81 22.55 -18.21 -2.17
CA LEU A 81 21.63 -19.22 -2.68
C LEU A 81 20.78 -18.62 -3.80
N CYS A 82 20.65 -19.33 -4.92
CA CYS A 82 19.75 -19.00 -6.00
C CYS A 82 18.61 -20.03 -6.03
N ILE A 83 17.37 -19.55 -6.05
CA ILE A 83 16.16 -20.36 -5.97
C ILE A 83 15.34 -20.10 -7.22
N PHE A 84 15.40 -21.04 -8.16
CA PHE A 84 14.60 -21.02 -9.37
C PHE A 84 13.18 -21.50 -9.08
N GLN A 85 12.20 -20.80 -9.64
CA GLN A 85 10.78 -21.04 -9.44
C GLN A 85 10.25 -21.82 -10.64
N VAL A 86 10.04 -23.12 -10.45
CA VAL A 86 9.63 -24.05 -11.51
C VAL A 86 8.11 -24.24 -11.44
N PRO A 87 7.34 -23.97 -12.50
CA PRO A 87 5.89 -24.11 -12.46
C PRO A 87 5.45 -25.57 -12.28
N ARG A 88 4.45 -25.81 -11.43
CA ARG A 88 3.82 -27.13 -11.22
C ARG A 88 2.63 -27.39 -12.14
N VAL A 89 2.06 -26.31 -12.66
CA VAL A 89 0.88 -26.33 -13.52
C VAL A 89 1.15 -25.47 -14.74
N SER A 90 0.60 -25.88 -15.88
CA SER A 90 0.56 -25.06 -17.09
C SER A 90 -0.62 -24.09 -17.04
N GLY A 91 -0.52 -22.99 -17.78
CA GLY A 91 -1.57 -21.97 -17.85
C GLY A 91 -1.01 -20.64 -18.33
N PHE A 92 -1.50 -19.53 -17.77
CA PHE A 92 -1.13 -18.18 -18.19
C PHE A 92 -0.71 -17.33 -17.00
N ALA A 93 0.36 -16.56 -17.16
CA ALA A 93 0.90 -15.69 -16.13
C ALA A 93 -0.11 -14.60 -15.74
N GLY A 94 -0.67 -14.68 -14.51
CA GLY A 94 -1.55 -13.67 -13.96
C GLY A 94 -0.85 -12.33 -13.71
N HIS A 95 0.45 -12.36 -13.46
CA HIS A 95 1.32 -11.21 -13.27
C HIS A 95 2.74 -11.54 -13.76
N ALA A 96 3.41 -10.59 -14.42
CA ALA A 96 4.73 -10.80 -15.02
C ALA A 96 5.87 -10.76 -14.00
N ASN A 97 5.64 -10.31 -12.76
CA ASN A 97 6.66 -10.30 -11.71
C ASN A 97 6.05 -10.46 -10.31
N PRO A 98 5.42 -11.61 -9.99
CA PRO A 98 4.73 -11.79 -8.71
C PRO A 98 5.66 -11.66 -7.50
N TRP A 99 6.96 -11.93 -7.68
CA TRP A 99 7.96 -11.82 -6.62
C TRP A 99 8.23 -10.39 -6.17
N ALA A 100 7.99 -9.39 -7.02
CA ALA A 100 8.23 -7.99 -6.68
C ALA A 100 7.40 -7.50 -5.48
N PHE A 101 6.21 -8.06 -5.27
CA PHE A 101 5.35 -7.70 -4.15
C PHE A 101 5.20 -8.84 -3.13
N ARG A 102 5.20 -10.12 -3.56
CA ARG A 102 5.00 -11.24 -2.61
C ARG A 102 6.18 -11.51 -1.71
N VAL A 103 7.41 -11.28 -2.16
CA VAL A 103 8.62 -11.39 -1.31
C VAL A 103 9.28 -10.03 -1.08
N ALA A 104 8.53 -8.95 -1.29
CA ALA A 104 8.99 -7.60 -1.01
C ALA A 104 9.47 -7.49 0.45
N ASP A 105 10.66 -6.90 0.61
CA ASP A 105 11.22 -6.57 1.93
C ASP A 105 11.40 -7.79 2.86
N CYS A 106 11.36 -9.01 2.32
CA CYS A 106 11.66 -10.24 3.06
C CYS A 106 13.16 -10.28 3.42
N ALA A 107 13.48 -10.36 4.71
CA ALA A 107 14.87 -10.35 5.20
C ALA A 107 15.75 -11.51 4.68
N LEU A 108 15.13 -12.58 4.15
CA LEU A 108 15.83 -13.73 3.58
C LEU A 108 16.06 -13.62 2.06
N VAL A 109 15.59 -12.56 1.41
CA VAL A 109 15.68 -12.32 -0.03
C VAL A 109 16.50 -11.06 -0.29
N SER A 110 17.53 -11.16 -1.13
CA SER A 110 18.35 -10.01 -1.54
C SER A 110 17.85 -9.38 -2.83
N SER A 111 17.35 -10.19 -3.77
CA SER A 111 16.82 -9.72 -5.04
C SER A 111 15.98 -10.79 -5.73
N THR A 112 15.19 -10.37 -6.72
CA THR A 112 14.34 -11.26 -7.52
C THR A 112 14.56 -10.96 -9.01
N LYS A 113 14.32 -11.97 -9.85
CA LYS A 113 14.36 -11.84 -11.29
C LYS A 113 13.19 -12.61 -11.90
N SER A 114 12.33 -11.91 -12.62
CA SER A 114 11.32 -12.57 -13.45
C SER A 114 11.87 -12.92 -14.83
N PHE A 115 11.42 -14.06 -15.36
CA PHE A 115 11.59 -14.46 -16.77
C PHE A 115 10.27 -14.40 -17.54
N LEU A 116 9.20 -13.94 -16.89
CA LEU A 116 7.88 -13.83 -17.50
C LEU A 116 7.70 -12.52 -18.26
N SER A 117 7.02 -12.62 -19.39
CA SER A 117 6.33 -11.50 -20.03
C SER A 117 4.87 -11.45 -19.57
N PRO A 118 4.21 -10.28 -19.61
CA PRO A 118 2.79 -10.18 -19.28
C PRO A 118 1.94 -11.12 -20.14
N LEU A 119 0.99 -11.83 -19.50
CA LEU A 119 0.05 -12.78 -20.13
C LEU A 119 0.72 -14.00 -20.80
N GLN A 120 2.00 -14.24 -20.54
CA GLN A 120 2.75 -15.36 -21.12
C GLN A 120 2.12 -16.71 -20.77
N GLU A 121 2.05 -17.61 -21.74
CA GLU A 121 1.73 -19.02 -21.52
C GLU A 121 2.89 -19.71 -20.81
N ILE A 122 2.56 -20.43 -19.74
CA ILE A 122 3.48 -21.17 -18.87
C ILE A 122 3.23 -22.66 -19.11
N THR A 123 4.31 -23.40 -19.35
CA THR A 123 4.27 -24.87 -19.46
C THR A 123 5.02 -25.49 -18.29
N ALA A 124 4.32 -26.31 -17.50
CA ALA A 124 4.96 -27.12 -16.47
C ALA A 124 5.75 -28.27 -17.10
N PRO A 125 6.96 -28.58 -16.61
CA PRO A 125 7.74 -29.71 -17.10
C PRO A 125 7.05 -31.05 -16.79
N SER A 126 7.09 -32.00 -17.73
CA SER A 126 6.42 -33.31 -17.65
C SER A 126 7.18 -34.38 -16.87
N ASP A 127 8.48 -34.19 -16.62
CA ASP A 127 9.41 -35.26 -16.25
C ASP A 127 9.82 -35.24 -14.77
N SER A 128 10.19 -36.42 -14.25
CA SER A 128 10.75 -36.52 -12.89
C SER A 128 12.11 -35.80 -12.82
N THR A 129 12.21 -34.82 -11.93
CA THR A 129 13.42 -34.03 -11.65
C THR A 129 14.50 -34.80 -10.87
N ASN A 130 14.39 -36.12 -10.78
CA ASN A 130 15.35 -37.01 -10.10
C ASN A 130 16.58 -37.34 -10.96
N THR A 131 16.66 -36.84 -12.19
CA THR A 131 17.78 -37.03 -13.12
C THR A 131 18.42 -35.68 -13.45
N LEU A 132 19.70 -35.69 -13.86
CA LEU A 132 20.39 -34.49 -14.36
C LEU A 132 19.61 -33.83 -15.51
N GLU A 133 19.14 -34.62 -16.48
CA GLU A 133 18.31 -34.13 -17.59
C GLU A 133 17.01 -33.47 -17.10
N GLY A 134 16.35 -34.06 -16.10
CA GLY A 134 15.16 -33.48 -15.46
C GLY A 134 15.44 -32.15 -14.76
N ILE A 135 16.62 -32.00 -14.14
CA ILE A 135 17.06 -30.73 -13.52
C ILE A 135 17.26 -29.65 -14.59
N PHE A 136 17.87 -29.98 -15.73
CA PHE A 136 18.02 -29.05 -16.85
C PHE A 136 16.66 -28.59 -17.40
N LYS A 137 15.75 -29.54 -17.64
CA LYS A 137 14.38 -29.23 -18.07
C LYS A 137 13.64 -28.33 -17.09
N ALA A 138 13.79 -28.57 -15.78
CA ALA A 138 13.20 -27.74 -14.74
C ALA A 138 13.80 -26.33 -14.71
N LEU A 139 15.12 -26.22 -14.89
CA LEU A 139 15.80 -24.93 -14.94
C LEU A 139 15.39 -24.12 -16.18
N ASP A 140 15.28 -24.76 -17.34
CA ASP A 140 14.81 -24.12 -18.57
C ASP A 140 13.32 -23.74 -18.51
N ALA A 141 12.50 -24.52 -17.78
CA ALA A 141 11.09 -24.22 -17.53
C ALA A 141 10.88 -23.21 -16.39
N SER A 142 11.94 -22.77 -15.70
CA SER A 142 11.81 -21.83 -14.59
C SER A 142 11.28 -20.49 -15.08
N ILE A 143 10.37 -19.91 -14.31
CA ILE A 143 9.68 -18.66 -14.70
C ILE A 143 10.16 -17.45 -13.92
N GLY A 144 10.97 -17.67 -12.88
CA GLY A 144 11.71 -16.64 -12.18
C GLY A 144 12.73 -17.23 -11.23
N ALA A 145 13.48 -16.34 -10.59
CA ALA A 145 14.50 -16.69 -9.62
C ALA A 145 14.50 -15.71 -8.45
N ILE A 146 14.84 -16.24 -7.28
CA ILE A 146 15.02 -15.50 -6.04
C ILE A 146 16.48 -15.69 -5.61
N ILE A 147 17.14 -14.61 -5.22
CA ILE A 147 18.49 -14.66 -4.68
C ILE A 147 18.39 -14.41 -3.18
N SER A 148 19.04 -15.27 -2.40
CA SER A 148 19.12 -15.17 -0.95
C SER A 148 20.58 -14.99 -0.51
N PRO A 149 20.85 -14.10 0.47
CA PRO A 149 22.19 -13.94 1.02
C PRO A 149 22.59 -15.09 1.97
N LEU A 150 21.70 -16.05 2.20
CA LEU A 150 21.93 -17.17 3.11
C LEU A 150 23.00 -18.12 2.56
N LYS A 151 23.88 -18.57 3.45
CA LYS A 151 24.81 -19.67 3.19
C LYS A 151 24.13 -21.01 3.44
N ILE A 152 24.55 -22.05 2.73
CA ILE A 152 23.98 -23.41 2.86
C ILE A 152 24.17 -23.96 4.29
N ARG A 153 23.12 -23.92 5.11
CA ARG A 153 23.03 -24.52 6.46
C ARG A 153 21.58 -24.96 6.69
N ASN A 154 21.36 -26.12 7.31
CA ASN A 154 20.03 -26.75 7.43
C ASN A 154 18.93 -25.79 7.92
N GLY A 155 19.12 -25.17 9.09
CA GLY A 155 18.12 -24.28 9.67
C GLY A 155 17.92 -22.93 8.95
N ALA A 156 18.80 -22.57 8.01
CA ALA A 156 18.61 -21.37 7.19
C ALA A 156 17.73 -21.66 5.96
N ILE A 157 17.92 -22.83 5.36
CA ILE A 157 17.13 -23.31 4.22
C ILE A 157 15.68 -23.57 4.66
N ASP A 158 15.48 -24.20 5.82
CA ASP A 158 14.13 -24.44 6.37
C ASP A 158 13.32 -23.15 6.54
N LYS A 159 13.97 -22.10 7.07
CA LYS A 159 13.34 -20.78 7.25
C LYS A 159 13.00 -20.13 5.92
N LEU A 160 13.89 -20.24 4.94
CA LEU A 160 13.64 -19.69 3.61
C LEU A 160 12.50 -20.44 2.92
N GLU A 161 12.50 -21.77 2.94
CA GLU A 161 11.42 -22.58 2.35
C GLU A 161 10.07 -22.27 3.00
N PHE A 162 10.05 -22.11 4.33
CA PHE A 162 8.86 -21.68 5.06
C PHE A 162 8.37 -20.30 4.56
N GLU A 163 9.25 -19.29 4.48
CA GLU A 163 8.87 -17.96 4.00
C GLU A 163 8.43 -17.97 2.53
N LEU A 164 9.11 -18.71 1.66
CA LEU A 164 8.73 -18.83 0.26
C LEU A 164 7.37 -19.52 0.10
N THR A 165 7.13 -20.61 0.82
CA THR A 165 5.83 -21.30 0.82
C THR A 165 4.74 -20.37 1.35
N ARG A 166 4.99 -19.73 2.48
CA ARG A 166 4.08 -18.77 3.12
C ARG A 166 3.68 -17.65 2.17
N ARG A 167 4.65 -17.08 1.46
CA ARG A 167 4.47 -15.89 0.63
C ARG A 167 4.04 -16.19 -0.80
N LEU A 168 4.43 -17.32 -1.39
CA LEU A 168 4.15 -17.62 -2.82
C LEU A 168 2.99 -18.58 -3.03
N SER A 169 2.33 -19.04 -1.96
CA SER A 169 1.11 -19.86 -2.04
C SER A 169 -0.12 -19.01 -2.36
N PHE A 170 -0.26 -18.61 -3.62
CA PHE A 170 -1.44 -17.94 -4.15
C PHE A 170 -1.64 -18.32 -5.64
N PRO A 171 -2.88 -18.27 -6.17
CA PRO A 171 -3.20 -18.76 -7.51
C PRO A 171 -2.78 -17.76 -8.62
N PHE A 172 -1.48 -17.64 -8.87
CA PHE A 172 -0.95 -16.70 -9.87
C PHE A 172 -0.91 -17.23 -11.32
N ILE A 173 -0.89 -18.54 -11.55
CA ILE A 173 -1.09 -19.14 -12.88
C ILE A 173 -2.58 -19.33 -13.09
N SER A 174 -3.12 -18.61 -14.08
CA SER A 174 -4.48 -18.79 -14.55
C SER A 174 -4.58 -20.06 -15.40
N PRO A 175 -5.54 -20.96 -15.18
CA PRO A 175 -5.76 -22.10 -16.07
C PRO A 175 -6.32 -21.68 -17.43
N GLU A 176 -6.94 -20.50 -17.52
CA GLU A 176 -7.57 -19.98 -18.73
C GLU A 176 -6.76 -18.82 -19.33
N PRO A 177 -6.78 -18.64 -20.67
CA PRO A 177 -6.16 -17.49 -21.32
C PRO A 177 -6.65 -16.16 -20.76
N ILE A 178 -5.70 -15.29 -20.40
CA ILE A 178 -6.02 -13.97 -19.84
C ILE A 178 -6.16 -12.97 -21.00
N ARG A 179 -7.31 -12.29 -21.05
CA ARG A 179 -7.54 -11.25 -22.04
C ARG A 179 -6.72 -10.00 -21.70
N LYS A 180 -6.03 -9.44 -22.69
CA LYS A 180 -5.44 -8.09 -22.58
C LYS A 180 -6.55 -7.06 -22.30
N ARG A 181 -6.26 -6.08 -21.44
CA ARG A 181 -7.19 -5.02 -21.04
C ARG A 181 -6.53 -3.65 -21.13
N ARG A 182 -7.34 -2.60 -21.24
CA ARG A 182 -6.89 -1.21 -21.14
C ARG A 182 -7.72 -0.44 -20.11
N ILE A 183 -7.05 0.32 -19.26
CA ILE A 183 -7.67 1.15 -18.23
C ILE A 183 -7.37 2.63 -18.50
N CYS A 184 -8.39 3.48 -18.34
CA CYS A 184 -8.22 4.92 -18.30
C CYS A 184 -8.12 5.39 -16.85
N PHE A 185 -7.02 6.07 -16.51
CA PHE A 185 -6.77 6.64 -15.19
C PHE A 185 -6.96 8.16 -15.21
N LEU A 186 -7.85 8.66 -14.36
CA LEU A 186 -8.16 10.08 -14.24
C LEU A 186 -7.35 10.72 -13.10
N THR A 187 -6.43 11.64 -13.38
CA THR A 187 -5.51 12.24 -12.37
C THR A 187 -5.27 13.73 -12.62
N TRP A 188 -5.10 14.55 -11.58
CA TRP A 188 -4.61 15.94 -11.72
C TRP A 188 -3.08 16.01 -11.83
N SER A 189 -2.38 15.02 -11.27
CA SER A 189 -0.93 15.02 -11.13
C SER A 189 -0.26 14.28 -12.27
N ARG A 190 0.76 14.90 -12.88
CA ARG A 190 1.61 14.35 -13.95
C ARG A 190 2.90 13.67 -13.43
N ILE A 191 3.03 13.47 -12.11
CA ILE A 191 4.32 13.19 -11.45
C ILE A 191 4.88 11.80 -11.81
N ALA A 192 6.22 11.75 -11.91
CA ALA A 192 7.06 10.54 -11.98
C ALA A 192 6.70 9.42 -10.98
N ALA A 193 6.13 9.75 -9.82
CA ALA A 193 5.71 8.85 -8.75
C ALA A 193 4.66 7.82 -9.20
N LYS A 194 4.03 8.02 -10.37
CA LYS A 194 3.11 7.06 -10.97
C LYS A 194 3.78 6.01 -11.88
N ARG A 195 5.06 6.17 -12.25
CA ARG A 195 5.75 5.19 -13.13
C ARG A 195 5.79 3.77 -12.55
N ALA A 196 6.00 3.63 -11.25
CA ALA A 196 5.96 2.32 -10.59
C ALA A 196 4.55 1.69 -10.67
N ALA A 197 3.51 2.50 -10.45
CA ALA A 197 2.12 2.05 -10.60
C ALA A 197 1.83 1.59 -12.04
N TRP A 198 2.24 2.36 -13.05
CA TRP A 198 2.07 1.99 -14.46
C TRP A 198 2.85 0.72 -14.84
N ALA A 199 4.06 0.55 -14.30
CA ALA A 199 4.82 -0.68 -14.46
C ALA A 199 4.09 -1.90 -13.87
N ASN A 200 3.42 -1.75 -12.73
CA ASN A 200 2.61 -2.81 -12.12
C ASN A 200 1.38 -3.16 -12.97
N ALA A 201 0.64 -2.18 -13.49
CA ALA A 201 -0.45 -2.44 -14.45
C ALA A 201 0.07 -3.17 -15.71
N LYS A 202 1.21 -2.74 -16.25
CA LYS A 202 1.83 -3.41 -17.39
C LYS A 202 2.25 -4.85 -17.07
N ALA A 203 2.71 -5.12 -15.85
CA ALA A 203 3.01 -6.47 -15.39
C ALA A 203 1.76 -7.36 -15.32
N LEU A 204 0.57 -6.80 -15.10
CA LEU A 204 -0.72 -7.49 -15.27
C LEU A 204 -1.13 -7.65 -16.74
N GLY A 205 -0.38 -7.12 -17.71
CA GLY A 205 -0.81 -7.06 -19.11
C GLY A 205 -1.96 -6.08 -19.34
N ILE A 206 -2.07 -5.06 -18.48
CA ILE A 206 -3.08 -4.00 -18.58
C ILE A 206 -2.40 -2.73 -19.10
N GLU A 207 -2.92 -2.21 -20.20
CA GLU A 207 -2.47 -0.96 -20.81
C GLU A 207 -3.06 0.24 -20.10
N VAL A 208 -2.24 1.26 -19.84
CA VAL A 208 -2.64 2.45 -19.08
C VAL A 208 -2.78 3.64 -20.01
N VAL A 209 -3.97 4.21 -20.08
CA VAL A 209 -4.21 5.53 -20.66
C VAL A 209 -4.42 6.52 -19.54
N VAL A 210 -3.67 7.62 -19.52
CA VAL A 210 -3.84 8.67 -18.52
C VAL A 210 -4.69 9.79 -19.07
N MET A 211 -5.64 10.26 -18.28
CA MET A 211 -6.50 11.39 -18.59
C MET A 211 -6.25 12.51 -17.58
N SER A 212 -5.88 13.68 -18.07
CA SER A 212 -5.53 14.85 -17.25
C SER A 212 -5.65 16.15 -18.05
N SER A 213 -5.38 17.29 -17.40
CA SER A 213 -5.37 18.62 -18.02
C SER A 213 -3.96 19.02 -18.46
N GLY A 214 -3.86 19.71 -19.61
CA GLY A 214 -2.62 20.23 -20.20
C GLY A 214 -1.70 19.16 -20.80
N ALA A 215 -0.56 19.57 -21.37
CA ALA A 215 0.38 18.65 -22.01
C ALA A 215 1.03 17.66 -21.02
N TRP A 216 1.12 16.37 -21.38
CA TRP A 216 1.71 15.34 -20.51
C TRP A 216 3.19 15.57 -20.20
N SER A 217 3.97 15.99 -21.19
CA SER A 217 5.42 16.21 -21.08
C SER A 217 5.78 17.55 -21.70
N GLU A 218 6.67 18.30 -21.06
CA GLU A 218 7.24 19.54 -21.60
C GLU A 218 8.15 19.28 -22.82
N ASP A 219 8.73 18.07 -22.90
CA ASP A 219 9.64 17.64 -23.98
C ASP A 219 8.93 16.91 -25.13
N ASP A 220 7.60 16.77 -25.10
CA ASP A 220 6.83 15.94 -26.06
C ASP A 220 7.30 14.47 -26.16
N LYS A 221 7.94 13.94 -25.11
CA LYS A 221 8.35 12.53 -25.08
C LYS A 221 7.13 11.61 -25.17
N PRO A 222 7.21 10.51 -25.94
CA PRO A 222 6.08 9.65 -26.17
C PRO A 222 5.64 8.90 -24.89
N PRO A 223 4.33 8.64 -24.69
CA PRO A 223 3.77 8.02 -23.48
C PRO A 223 4.49 6.75 -22.98
N HIS A 224 5.00 5.93 -23.90
CA HIS A 224 5.67 4.66 -23.56
C HIS A 224 6.96 4.84 -22.75
N GLU A 225 7.64 5.98 -22.87
CA GLU A 225 8.81 6.31 -22.02
C GLU A 225 8.40 6.49 -20.54
N TYR A 226 7.11 6.70 -20.28
CA TYR A 226 6.53 6.83 -18.95
C TYR A 226 5.73 5.59 -18.53
N MET A 227 5.89 4.47 -19.24
CA MET A 227 5.12 3.23 -19.06
C MET A 227 3.61 3.36 -19.33
N MET A 228 3.21 4.39 -20.09
CA MET A 228 1.82 4.59 -20.51
C MET A 228 1.61 4.15 -21.95
N ASP A 229 0.39 3.70 -22.26
CA ASP A 229 -0.06 3.36 -23.60
C ASP A 229 -0.58 4.61 -24.35
N GLY A 230 -1.24 5.52 -23.62
CA GLY A 230 -1.79 6.74 -24.20
C GLY A 230 -2.02 7.85 -23.18
N TYR A 231 -2.32 9.04 -23.70
CA TYR A 231 -2.68 10.21 -22.93
C TYR A 231 -3.88 10.91 -23.56
N ILE A 232 -4.82 11.37 -22.73
CA ILE A 232 -5.99 12.14 -23.12
C ILE A 232 -5.93 13.48 -22.38
N GLU A 233 -5.67 14.55 -23.13
CA GLU A 233 -5.77 15.90 -22.61
C GLU A 233 -7.24 16.34 -22.60
N MET A 234 -7.74 16.81 -21.46
CA MET A 234 -9.08 17.37 -21.36
C MET A 234 -9.22 18.43 -20.27
N ASP A 235 -10.31 19.19 -20.31
CA ASP A 235 -10.71 20.08 -19.23
C ASP A 235 -11.19 19.28 -18.01
N MET A 236 -10.43 19.39 -16.91
CA MET A 236 -10.61 18.68 -15.65
C MET A 236 -11.45 19.45 -14.62
N THR A 237 -12.15 20.51 -15.03
CA THR A 237 -13.09 21.25 -14.16
C THR A 237 -14.17 20.30 -13.63
N THR A 238 -14.40 20.23 -12.33
CA THR A 238 -15.33 19.27 -11.70
C THR A 238 -16.75 19.84 -11.57
N ASP A 239 -17.35 20.22 -12.70
CA ASP A 239 -18.75 20.70 -12.80
C ASP A 239 -19.74 19.57 -13.15
N ASP A 240 -21.04 19.89 -13.24
CA ASP A 240 -22.11 18.94 -13.60
C ASP A 240 -21.90 18.24 -14.96
N GLY A 241 -21.10 18.85 -15.85
CA GLY A 241 -20.76 18.34 -17.18
C GLY A 241 -19.51 17.45 -17.20
N PHE A 242 -18.77 17.34 -16.10
CA PHE A 242 -17.47 16.68 -16.05
C PHE A 242 -17.53 15.20 -16.47
N TRP A 243 -18.52 14.46 -15.97
CA TRP A 243 -18.71 13.05 -16.35
C TRP A 243 -18.96 12.86 -17.86
N ARG A 244 -19.65 13.81 -18.52
CA ARG A 244 -19.87 13.75 -19.97
C ARG A 244 -18.58 13.98 -20.73
N ARG A 245 -17.76 14.94 -20.29
CA ARG A 245 -16.44 15.19 -20.89
C ARG A 245 -15.56 13.94 -20.78
N ILE A 246 -15.55 13.25 -19.64
CA ILE A 246 -14.82 11.98 -19.46
C ILE A 246 -15.35 10.93 -20.44
N ALA A 247 -16.67 10.73 -20.52
CA ALA A 247 -17.28 9.73 -21.38
C ALA A 247 -17.01 10.01 -22.87
N ASP A 248 -17.16 11.26 -23.32
CA ASP A 248 -16.92 11.68 -24.70
C ASP A 248 -15.45 11.53 -25.08
N ALA A 249 -14.54 11.87 -24.16
CA ALA A 249 -13.10 11.71 -24.37
C ALA A 249 -12.69 10.23 -24.49
N ILE A 250 -13.28 9.33 -23.69
CA ILE A 250 -13.07 7.88 -23.83
C ILE A 250 -13.66 7.36 -25.16
N LYS A 251 -14.86 7.79 -25.55
CA LYS A 251 -15.48 7.39 -26.83
C LYS A 251 -14.67 7.85 -28.05
N ALA A 252 -13.96 8.98 -27.93
CA ALA A 252 -13.11 9.51 -28.98
C ALA A 252 -11.71 8.86 -29.03
N TYR A 253 -11.31 8.14 -27.98
CA TYR A 253 -10.03 7.44 -27.95
C TYR A 253 -10.05 6.26 -28.94
N PRO A 254 -9.00 6.07 -29.77
CA PRO A 254 -9.05 5.15 -30.91
C PRO A 254 -9.13 3.67 -30.51
N ASP A 255 -8.60 3.31 -29.34
CA ASP A 255 -8.55 1.94 -28.86
C ASP A 255 -9.59 1.69 -27.75
N PRO A 256 -10.13 0.46 -27.61
CA PRO A 256 -11.09 0.16 -26.56
C PRO A 256 -10.52 0.39 -25.15
N ILE A 257 -11.30 1.04 -24.30
CA ILE A 257 -11.07 1.19 -22.85
C ILE A 257 -12.01 0.22 -22.11
N ASP A 258 -11.44 -0.66 -21.29
CA ASP A 258 -12.16 -1.69 -20.53
C ASP A 258 -12.52 -1.28 -19.11
N GLY A 259 -11.89 -0.23 -18.59
CA GLY A 259 -12.09 0.26 -17.24
C GLY A 259 -11.74 1.73 -17.10
N LEU A 260 -12.39 2.40 -16.16
CA LEU A 260 -12.15 3.78 -15.79
C LEU A 260 -11.90 3.85 -14.29
N TRP A 261 -10.82 4.51 -13.89
CA TRP A 261 -10.48 4.65 -12.48
C TRP A 261 -9.99 6.04 -12.12
N GLY A 262 -10.76 6.73 -11.26
CA GLY A 262 -10.39 7.98 -10.61
C GLY A 262 -10.42 7.81 -9.09
N PRO A 263 -9.38 7.23 -8.46
CA PRO A 263 -9.32 6.94 -7.02
C PRO A 263 -9.15 8.19 -6.14
N TRP A 264 -9.72 9.32 -6.52
CA TRP A 264 -9.71 10.56 -5.75
C TRP A 264 -11.16 11.00 -5.53
N ASP A 265 -11.50 11.41 -4.31
CA ASP A 265 -12.89 11.65 -3.92
C ASP A 265 -13.67 12.58 -4.88
N PRO A 266 -13.11 13.72 -5.34
CA PRO A 266 -13.81 14.57 -6.31
C PRO A 266 -14.06 13.91 -7.68
N PHE A 267 -13.37 12.83 -8.00
CA PHE A 267 -13.50 12.08 -9.24
C PHE A 267 -14.40 10.86 -9.13
N MET A 268 -14.64 10.31 -7.94
CA MET A 268 -15.31 9.02 -7.80
C MET A 268 -16.73 9.03 -8.38
N VAL A 269 -17.55 10.02 -8.00
CA VAL A 269 -18.92 10.17 -8.52
C VAL A 269 -18.94 10.42 -10.03
N PRO A 270 -18.24 11.43 -10.60
CA PRO A 270 -18.28 11.67 -12.04
C PRO A 270 -17.65 10.53 -12.86
N ALA A 271 -16.60 9.86 -12.36
CA ALA A 271 -16.02 8.70 -13.02
C ALA A 271 -17.01 7.52 -13.02
N ALA A 272 -17.74 7.27 -11.93
CA ALA A 272 -18.78 6.26 -11.89
C ALA A 272 -19.93 6.57 -12.87
N MET A 273 -20.35 7.84 -12.96
CA MET A 273 -21.37 8.26 -13.94
C MET A 273 -20.90 8.02 -15.38
N ALA A 274 -19.65 8.36 -15.70
CA ALA A 274 -19.07 8.13 -17.02
C ALA A 274 -18.91 6.63 -17.32
N ALA A 275 -18.39 5.85 -16.37
CA ALA A 275 -18.22 4.41 -16.50
C ALA A 275 -19.55 3.69 -16.78
N ARG A 276 -20.62 4.08 -16.08
CA ARG A 276 -21.98 3.58 -16.32
C ARG A 276 -22.49 3.91 -17.72
N ASP A 277 -22.26 5.13 -18.21
CA ASP A 277 -22.64 5.53 -19.58
C ASP A 277 -21.85 4.76 -20.66
N LEU A 278 -20.59 4.44 -20.36
CA LEU A 278 -19.70 3.67 -21.23
C LEU A 278 -19.94 2.15 -21.18
N GLY A 279 -20.70 1.65 -20.20
CA GLY A 279 -20.95 0.23 -20.01
C GLY A 279 -19.73 -0.56 -19.48
N VAL A 280 -18.75 0.13 -18.87
CA VAL A 280 -17.65 -0.52 -18.14
C VAL A 280 -18.02 -0.66 -16.66
N TYR A 281 -17.32 -1.54 -15.94
CA TYR A 281 -17.66 -1.82 -14.55
C TYR A 281 -17.51 -0.59 -13.65
N THR A 282 -18.50 -0.36 -12.78
CA THR A 282 -18.46 0.60 -11.69
C THR A 282 -19.58 0.29 -10.69
N PRO A 283 -19.40 0.53 -9.38
CA PRO A 283 -20.52 0.64 -8.45
C PRO A 283 -21.48 1.76 -8.84
N GLU A 284 -22.71 1.72 -8.33
CA GLU A 284 -23.67 2.80 -8.61
C GLU A 284 -23.14 4.16 -8.13
N PRO A 285 -23.27 5.24 -8.95
CA PRO A 285 -22.81 6.57 -8.56
C PRO A 285 -23.36 7.07 -7.23
N GLU A 286 -24.56 6.62 -6.85
CA GLU A 286 -25.17 6.96 -5.56
C GLU A 286 -24.34 6.47 -4.37
N ALA A 287 -23.75 5.26 -4.46
CA ALA A 287 -22.93 4.70 -3.38
C ALA A 287 -21.69 5.57 -3.12
N PHE A 288 -21.01 6.02 -4.19
CA PHE A 288 -19.92 6.99 -4.08
C PHE A 288 -20.38 8.33 -3.51
N SER A 289 -21.57 8.80 -3.90
CA SER A 289 -22.11 10.06 -3.38
C SER A 289 -22.38 10.01 -1.87
N ILE A 290 -22.68 8.82 -1.32
CA ILE A 290 -22.83 8.60 0.11
C ILE A 290 -21.45 8.55 0.77
N SER A 291 -20.52 7.76 0.23
CA SER A 291 -19.21 7.53 0.86
C SER A 291 -18.31 8.77 0.88
N THR A 292 -18.30 9.56 -0.20
CA THR A 292 -17.50 10.80 -0.28
C THR A 292 -18.16 11.99 0.42
N ASN A 293 -19.31 11.80 1.08
CA ASN A 293 -20.00 12.83 1.84
C ASN A 293 -20.25 12.34 3.27
N LYS A 294 -19.44 12.85 4.21
CA LYS A 294 -19.46 12.48 5.63
C LYS A 294 -20.85 12.65 6.26
N TYR A 295 -21.60 13.67 5.87
CA TYR A 295 -22.98 13.86 6.34
C TYR A 295 -23.95 12.82 5.76
N ARG A 296 -23.88 12.51 4.46
CA ARG A 296 -24.72 11.44 3.88
C ARG A 296 -24.39 10.07 4.44
N THR A 297 -23.11 9.78 4.65
CA THR A 297 -22.67 8.56 5.35
C THR A 297 -23.32 8.48 6.74
N ARG A 298 -23.25 9.56 7.51
CA ARG A 298 -23.87 9.61 8.85
C ARG A 298 -25.38 9.49 8.80
N GLN A 299 -26.05 10.17 7.87
CA GLN A 299 -27.50 10.12 7.66
C GLN A 299 -27.97 8.71 7.27
N MET A 300 -27.18 7.97 6.49
CA MET A 300 -27.46 6.58 6.17
C MET A 300 -27.36 5.69 7.42
N LEU A 301 -26.39 5.93 8.29
CA LEU A 301 -26.16 5.14 9.51
C LEU A 301 -27.20 5.45 10.61
N ASP A 302 -27.48 6.74 10.84
CA ASP A 302 -28.46 7.23 11.82
C ASP A 302 -29.44 8.22 11.16
N PRO A 303 -30.53 7.72 10.52
CA PRO A 303 -31.51 8.56 9.82
C PRO A 303 -32.29 9.53 10.70
N ASP A 304 -32.29 9.31 12.02
CA ASP A 304 -33.00 10.14 13.00
C ASP A 304 -32.22 11.42 13.36
N GLU A 305 -30.98 11.55 12.91
CA GLU A 305 -30.07 12.68 13.22
C GLU A 305 -30.01 12.98 14.72
N LYS A 306 -29.69 11.96 15.54
CA LYS A 306 -29.80 12.06 17.00
C LYS A 306 -28.78 13.04 17.57
N ASP A 307 -27.51 12.86 17.18
CA ASP A 307 -26.38 13.54 17.82
C ASP A 307 -25.47 14.30 16.84
N PHE A 308 -25.87 14.43 15.56
CA PHE A 308 -25.12 15.18 14.55
C PHE A 308 -26.02 16.16 13.78
N PHE A 309 -25.41 17.16 13.14
CA PHE A 309 -26.10 18.15 12.31
C PHE A 309 -25.11 18.85 11.36
N THR A 310 -25.61 19.60 10.38
CA THR A 310 -24.78 20.46 9.52
C THR A 310 -25.06 21.94 9.72
N VAL A 311 -24.06 22.76 9.44
CA VAL A 311 -24.16 24.23 9.35
C VAL A 311 -23.40 24.75 8.13
N GLN A 312 -23.87 25.85 7.56
CA GLN A 312 -23.21 26.60 6.48
C GLN A 312 -22.74 27.99 6.94
N SER A 313 -23.07 28.40 8.16
CA SER A 313 -22.65 29.68 8.70
C SER A 313 -22.63 29.69 10.23
N LEU A 314 -21.90 30.64 10.82
CA LEU A 314 -21.94 30.88 12.26
C LEU A 314 -23.35 31.26 12.75
N LYS A 315 -24.15 31.93 11.92
CA LYS A 315 -25.53 32.29 12.27
C LYS A 315 -26.42 31.05 12.45
N GLU A 316 -26.24 30.05 11.58
CA GLU A 316 -26.93 28.76 11.70
C GLU A 316 -26.46 28.00 12.95
N LEU A 317 -25.16 28.02 13.24
CA LEU A 317 -24.62 27.44 14.46
C LEU A 317 -25.24 28.07 15.72
N GLU A 318 -25.33 29.41 15.79
CA GLU A 318 -25.98 30.08 16.92
C GLU A 318 -27.44 29.65 17.08
N SER A 319 -28.17 29.55 15.96
CA SER A 319 -29.57 29.11 15.96
C SER A 319 -29.68 27.67 16.48
N ARG A 320 -28.75 26.79 16.10
CA ARG A 320 -28.68 25.39 16.58
C ARG A 320 -28.35 25.29 18.07
N LEU A 321 -27.42 26.11 18.57
CA LEU A 321 -27.03 26.17 19.98
C LEU A 321 -28.13 26.72 20.89
N GLN A 322 -29.02 27.56 20.36
CA GLN A 322 -30.19 28.09 21.07
C GLN A 322 -31.44 27.19 20.97
N SER A 323 -31.41 26.16 20.12
CA SER A 323 -32.52 25.23 19.94
C SER A 323 -32.75 24.33 21.15
N THR A 324 -33.90 23.66 21.20
CA THR A 324 -34.22 22.70 22.28
C THR A 324 -33.39 21.41 22.22
N LYS A 325 -32.75 21.11 21.08
CA LYS A 325 -31.83 19.97 20.97
C LYS A 325 -30.49 20.38 21.58
N SER A 326 -30.07 19.77 22.69
CA SER A 326 -28.74 20.02 23.24
C SER A 326 -27.64 19.55 22.29
N VAL A 327 -26.44 20.11 22.44
CA VAL A 327 -25.21 19.58 21.83
C VAL A 327 -24.43 18.90 22.94
N ASN A 328 -24.18 17.61 22.78
CA ASN A 328 -23.46 16.79 23.75
C ASN A 328 -21.96 16.89 23.44
N PHE A 329 -21.21 17.65 24.25
CA PHE A 329 -19.77 17.79 24.11
C PHE A 329 -19.01 16.62 24.75
N PRO A 330 -17.81 16.26 24.24
CA PRO A 330 -17.09 16.88 23.13
C PRO A 330 -17.64 16.50 21.74
N VAL A 331 -17.44 17.38 20.76
CA VAL A 331 -17.81 17.18 19.35
C VAL A 331 -16.62 17.37 18.42
N VAL A 332 -16.69 16.79 17.24
CA VAL A 332 -15.83 17.09 16.10
C VAL A 332 -16.65 17.85 15.07
N CYS A 333 -16.06 18.89 14.46
CA CYS A 333 -16.59 19.49 13.25
C CYS A 333 -15.65 19.30 12.08
N LYS A 334 -16.20 18.99 10.91
CA LYS A 334 -15.43 18.73 9.68
C LYS A 334 -16.24 19.13 8.43
N PRO A 335 -15.59 19.55 7.33
CA PRO A 335 -16.29 19.72 6.06
C PRO A 335 -16.98 18.42 5.65
N VAL A 336 -18.15 18.51 5.01
CA VAL A 336 -18.87 17.29 4.60
C VAL A 336 -18.18 16.53 3.47
N ALA A 337 -17.37 17.22 2.66
CA ALA A 337 -16.50 16.66 1.64
C ALA A 337 -15.09 17.20 1.85
N GLY A 338 -14.04 16.45 1.53
CA GLY A 338 -12.66 16.89 1.71
C GLY A 338 -11.70 15.74 1.95
N LEU A 339 -10.41 16.04 2.01
CA LEU A 339 -9.30 15.08 2.09
C LEU A 339 -8.33 15.45 3.22
N SER A 340 -7.48 14.51 3.62
CA SER A 340 -6.30 14.73 4.47
C SER A 340 -6.59 15.39 5.83
N SER A 341 -7.78 15.13 6.38
CA SER A 341 -8.25 15.73 7.64
C SER A 341 -8.21 17.26 7.69
N TRP A 342 -8.27 17.93 6.52
CA TRP A 342 -8.30 19.39 6.44
C TRP A 342 -9.61 19.95 6.97
N GLY A 343 -9.51 20.96 7.84
CA GLY A 343 -10.67 21.62 8.45
C GLY A 343 -11.39 20.79 9.53
N VAL A 344 -10.77 19.70 10.01
CA VAL A 344 -11.29 18.86 11.09
C VAL A 344 -10.80 19.37 12.44
N TYR A 345 -11.72 19.67 13.34
CA TYR A 345 -11.42 20.25 14.66
C TYR A 345 -12.30 19.66 15.75
N ARG A 346 -11.73 19.47 16.95
CA ARG A 346 -12.46 19.05 18.15
C ARG A 346 -12.83 20.27 18.99
N ALA A 347 -14.01 20.23 19.58
CA ALA A 347 -14.49 21.24 20.52
C ALA A 347 -15.07 20.57 21.78
N ASN A 348 -14.60 20.98 22.95
CA ASN A 348 -15.09 20.49 24.24
C ASN A 348 -16.22 21.37 24.81
N ASN A 349 -16.52 22.51 24.18
CA ASN A 349 -17.57 23.44 24.62
C ASN A 349 -18.01 24.37 23.48
N ALA A 350 -19.08 25.14 23.72
CA ALA A 350 -19.68 26.02 22.71
C ALA A 350 -18.77 27.15 22.19
N PRO A 351 -17.96 27.85 23.02
CA PRO A 351 -16.95 28.78 22.51
C PRO A 351 -15.96 28.15 21.54
N GLN A 352 -15.41 26.97 21.89
CA GLN A 352 -14.50 26.23 21.01
C GLN A 352 -15.19 25.78 19.72
N LEU A 353 -16.46 25.37 19.79
CA LEU A 353 -17.21 24.97 18.60
C LEU A 353 -17.42 26.12 17.61
N ARG A 354 -17.60 27.35 18.10
CA ARG A 354 -17.69 28.54 17.22
C ARG A 354 -16.39 28.77 16.44
N ASP A 355 -15.26 28.71 17.14
CA ASP A 355 -13.93 28.84 16.51
C ASP A 355 -13.67 27.72 15.51
N ALA A 356 -13.96 26.48 15.90
CA ALA A 356 -13.81 25.29 15.08
C ALA A 356 -14.65 25.35 13.79
N VAL A 357 -15.94 25.72 13.89
CA VAL A 357 -16.82 25.90 12.72
C VAL A 357 -16.36 27.06 11.85
N GLN A 358 -15.92 28.17 12.43
CA GLN A 358 -15.38 29.29 11.64
C GLN A 358 -14.18 28.86 10.79
N LYS A 359 -13.23 28.12 11.38
CA LYS A 359 -12.06 27.60 10.66
C LYS A 359 -12.44 26.56 9.61
N SER A 360 -13.33 25.63 9.95
CA SER A 360 -13.81 24.61 9.03
C SER A 360 -14.54 25.22 7.82
N LEU A 361 -15.32 26.28 8.03
CA LEU A 361 -15.99 27.01 6.96
C LEU A 361 -15.01 27.70 6.00
N ILE A 362 -13.85 28.18 6.47
CA ILE A 362 -12.81 28.74 5.59
C ILE A 362 -12.30 27.66 4.63
N VAL A 363 -12.01 26.46 5.13
CA VAL A 363 -11.56 25.33 4.30
C VAL A 363 -12.67 24.91 3.31
N SER A 364 -13.92 24.91 3.75
CA SER A 364 -15.06 24.52 2.90
C SER A 364 -15.28 25.41 1.67
N GLN A 365 -14.75 26.63 1.64
CA GLN A 365 -14.90 27.55 0.50
C GLN A 365 -14.23 27.04 -0.78
N GLU A 366 -13.22 26.19 -0.64
CA GLU A 366 -12.49 25.55 -1.74
C GLU A 366 -13.07 24.18 -2.11
N LEU A 367 -14.19 23.78 -1.49
CA LEU A 367 -14.80 22.46 -1.63
C LEU A 367 -16.15 22.54 -2.36
N PRO A 368 -16.61 21.46 -3.02
CA PRO A 368 -17.89 21.44 -3.72
C PRO A 368 -19.12 21.65 -2.82
N ASP A 369 -18.99 21.42 -1.51
CA ASP A 369 -20.06 21.57 -0.53
C ASP A 369 -19.55 22.39 0.67
N LEU A 370 -20.16 23.55 0.89
CA LEU A 370 -19.80 24.51 1.94
C LEU A 370 -20.22 24.05 3.35
N ARG A 371 -20.98 22.96 3.46
CA ARG A 371 -21.46 22.48 4.76
C ARG A 371 -20.34 21.93 5.60
N VAL A 372 -20.44 22.22 6.90
CA VAL A 372 -19.67 21.59 7.96
C VAL A 372 -20.60 20.70 8.74
N VAL A 373 -20.24 19.44 8.92
CA VAL A 373 -20.92 18.51 9.84
C VAL A 373 -20.31 18.65 11.23
N VAL A 374 -21.17 18.65 12.25
CA VAL A 374 -20.81 18.57 13.67
C VAL A 374 -21.37 17.25 14.18
N GLU A 375 -20.50 16.41 14.74
CA GLU A 375 -20.85 15.09 15.26
C GLU A 375 -20.10 14.80 16.58
N PRO A 376 -20.51 13.78 17.36
CA PRO A 376 -19.84 13.45 18.60
C PRO A 376 -18.37 13.10 18.39
N TYR A 377 -17.51 13.58 19.29
CA TYR A 377 -16.15 13.05 19.39
C TYR A 377 -16.22 11.70 20.10
N ILE A 378 -15.68 10.66 19.46
CA ILE A 378 -15.62 9.31 20.02
C ILE A 378 -14.28 9.09 20.68
N ASP A 379 -14.32 8.83 21.98
CA ASP A 379 -13.15 8.50 22.77
C ASP A 379 -12.92 6.98 22.73
N GLY A 380 -11.78 6.59 22.15
CA GLY A 380 -11.41 5.20 21.93
C GLY A 380 -10.39 5.05 20.81
N PRO A 381 -9.70 3.89 20.71
CA PRO A 381 -8.75 3.62 19.63
C PRO A 381 -9.37 3.85 18.25
N GLU A 382 -8.64 4.55 17.38
CA GLU A 382 -8.95 4.69 15.96
C GLU A 382 -8.22 3.61 15.16
N VAL A 383 -8.86 3.16 14.09
CA VAL A 383 -8.30 2.16 13.19
C VAL A 383 -8.70 2.43 11.75
N ASP A 384 -7.85 1.97 10.85
CA ASP A 384 -8.26 1.70 9.48
C ASP A 384 -8.78 0.28 9.35
N CYS A 385 -9.87 0.12 8.61
CA CYS A 385 -10.43 -1.13 8.14
C CYS A 385 -10.33 -1.18 6.62
N ASN A 386 -9.36 -1.94 6.11
CA ASN A 386 -9.16 -2.14 4.68
C ASN A 386 -9.95 -3.38 4.23
N ILE A 387 -10.74 -3.25 3.16
CA ILE A 387 -11.68 -4.28 2.71
C ILE A 387 -11.49 -4.55 1.22
N VAL A 388 -11.47 -5.83 0.86
CA VAL A 388 -11.63 -6.32 -0.51
C VAL A 388 -12.98 -7.02 -0.60
N LEU A 389 -13.93 -6.41 -1.30
CA LEU A 389 -15.29 -6.92 -1.44
C LEU A 389 -15.50 -7.45 -2.86
N PHE A 390 -16.17 -8.60 -3.01
CA PHE A 390 -16.54 -9.16 -4.29
C PHE A 390 -17.93 -9.78 -4.22
N ARG A 391 -18.88 -9.27 -5.02
CA ARG A 391 -20.27 -9.75 -5.10
C ARG A 391 -20.94 -9.91 -3.73
N GLY A 392 -20.70 -8.92 -2.86
CA GLY A 392 -21.20 -8.89 -1.51
C GLY A 392 -20.40 -9.73 -0.53
N GLN A 393 -19.39 -10.51 -0.91
CA GLN A 393 -18.52 -11.26 0.01
C GLN A 393 -17.23 -10.47 0.31
N ALA A 394 -16.85 -10.36 1.58
CA ALA A 394 -15.53 -9.85 1.94
C ALA A 394 -14.49 -10.94 1.68
N LEU A 395 -13.64 -10.76 0.66
CA LEU A 395 -12.56 -11.69 0.33
C LEU A 395 -11.37 -11.53 1.27
N TYR A 396 -11.10 -10.29 1.69
CA TYR A 396 -10.04 -9.96 2.63
C TYR A 396 -10.40 -8.72 3.44
N THR A 397 -10.03 -8.72 4.72
CA THR A 397 -10.11 -7.55 5.59
C THR A 397 -8.86 -7.43 6.46
N GLU A 398 -8.48 -6.20 6.78
CA GLU A 398 -7.35 -5.89 7.66
C GLU A 398 -7.70 -4.73 8.57
N ILE A 399 -7.35 -4.87 9.85
CA ILE A 399 -7.39 -3.78 10.83
C ILE A 399 -5.96 -3.26 11.02
N VAL A 400 -5.80 -1.95 10.91
CA VAL A 400 -4.56 -1.21 11.11
C VAL A 400 -4.76 -0.29 12.30
N ASP A 401 -3.80 -0.27 13.23
CA ASP A 401 -3.84 0.69 14.34
C ASP A 401 -3.57 2.09 13.77
N ASP A 402 -4.46 3.05 14.02
CA ASP A 402 -4.29 4.46 13.65
C ASP A 402 -4.11 5.32 14.91
N PHE A 403 -2.93 5.95 15.01
CA PHE A 403 -2.44 6.47 16.28
C PHE A 403 -2.99 7.86 16.58
N PRO A 404 -3.26 8.16 17.87
CA PRO A 404 -3.81 9.44 18.29
C PRO A 404 -3.07 10.63 17.69
N CYS A 405 -3.83 11.55 17.11
CA CYS A 405 -3.30 12.79 16.57
C CYS A 405 -3.12 13.84 17.68
N SER A 406 -2.61 15.02 17.30
CA SER A 406 -2.43 16.13 18.26
C SER A 406 -3.73 16.60 18.92
N ALA A 407 -4.88 16.45 18.24
CA ALA A 407 -6.19 16.82 18.77
C ALA A 407 -6.79 15.78 19.73
N ASP A 408 -6.38 14.51 19.61
CA ASP A 408 -6.77 13.44 20.53
C ASP A 408 -6.04 13.59 21.87
N LEU A 409 -4.73 13.84 21.80
CA LEU A 409 -3.85 13.88 22.97
C LEU A 409 -4.01 15.15 23.82
N ALA A 410 -4.64 16.20 23.28
CA ALA A 410 -4.72 17.49 23.95
C ALA A 410 -5.93 17.59 24.89
N GLU A 411 -5.69 18.04 26.13
CA GLU A 411 -6.77 18.44 27.04
C GLU A 411 -7.54 19.65 26.49
N ASP A 412 -6.83 20.63 25.92
CA ASP A 412 -7.40 21.73 25.14
C ASP A 412 -7.14 21.52 23.64
N PRO A 413 -8.17 21.15 22.85
CA PRO A 413 -8.02 20.87 21.43
C PRO A 413 -7.92 22.14 20.57
N THR A 414 -7.97 23.35 21.17
CA THR A 414 -7.96 24.60 20.43
C THR A 414 -6.70 24.72 19.56
N GLY A 415 -6.89 24.78 18.24
CA GLY A 415 -5.79 24.88 17.26
C GLY A 415 -4.99 23.59 17.06
N LYS A 416 -5.45 22.46 17.61
CA LYS A 416 -4.87 21.13 17.35
C LYS A 416 -5.51 20.50 16.12
N LEU A 417 -4.76 19.64 15.43
CA LEU A 417 -5.12 19.07 14.13
C LEU A 417 -5.30 17.55 14.22
N PHE A 418 -6.16 17.03 13.35
CA PHE A 418 -6.38 15.61 13.08
C PHE A 418 -5.47 15.07 11.98
N THR A 419 -4.25 15.62 11.85
CA THR A 419 -3.26 15.09 10.91
C THR A 419 -2.79 13.73 11.39
N GLU A 420 -2.85 12.74 10.50
CA GLU A 420 -2.36 11.38 10.74
C GLU A 420 -0.92 11.42 11.27
N SER A 421 -0.68 10.67 12.34
CA SER A 421 0.63 10.64 12.97
C SER A 421 1.41 9.39 12.54
N GLN A 422 0.83 8.22 12.81
CA GLN A 422 1.47 6.92 12.68
C GLN A 422 0.41 5.86 12.43
N ALA A 423 0.84 4.74 11.84
CA ALA A 423 0.00 3.56 11.71
C ALA A 423 0.82 2.28 11.92
N ALA A 424 0.21 1.21 12.44
CA ALA A 424 0.92 -0.06 12.66
C ALA A 424 0.14 -1.27 12.14
N VAL A 425 0.86 -2.17 11.47
CA VAL A 425 0.34 -3.44 10.95
C VAL A 425 1.21 -4.59 11.48
N PRO A 426 0.63 -5.67 12.04
CA PRO A 426 -0.81 -5.85 12.31
C PRO A 426 -1.31 -5.00 13.49
N SER A 427 -2.62 -4.80 13.56
CA SER A 427 -3.27 -4.21 14.74
C SER A 427 -3.02 -5.04 16.01
N ARG A 428 -2.83 -4.34 17.14
CA ARG A 428 -2.70 -4.94 18.48
C ARG A 428 -4.06 -5.14 19.19
N LEU A 429 -5.16 -4.72 18.57
CA LEU A 429 -6.50 -4.95 19.12
C LEU A 429 -6.81 -6.45 19.27
N PRO A 430 -7.59 -6.87 20.29
CA PRO A 430 -8.08 -8.23 20.40
C PRO A 430 -8.91 -8.67 19.18
N GLU A 431 -8.83 -9.95 18.83
CA GLU A 431 -9.49 -10.51 17.65
C GLU A 431 -11.02 -10.32 17.67
N ASN A 432 -11.67 -10.34 18.84
CA ASN A 432 -13.10 -10.04 18.95
C ASN A 432 -13.43 -8.59 18.59
N GLU A 433 -12.58 -7.64 18.95
CA GLU A 433 -12.75 -6.22 18.60
C GLU A 433 -12.50 -6.00 17.11
N GLN A 434 -11.45 -6.61 16.55
CA GLN A 434 -11.19 -6.57 15.11
C GLN A 434 -12.35 -7.15 14.28
N ARG A 435 -12.97 -8.25 14.75
CA ARG A 435 -14.18 -8.83 14.13
C ARG A 435 -15.37 -7.89 14.21
N ALA A 436 -15.65 -7.30 15.36
CA ALA A 436 -16.76 -6.35 15.51
C ALA A 436 -16.63 -5.15 14.57
N ILE A 437 -15.41 -4.61 14.44
CA ILE A 437 -15.09 -3.52 13.50
C ILE A 437 -15.33 -3.99 12.07
N THR A 438 -14.77 -5.14 11.69
CA THR A 438 -14.94 -5.69 10.34
C THR A 438 -16.42 -5.88 9.99
N ASP A 439 -17.20 -6.48 10.88
CA ASP A 439 -18.62 -6.78 10.62
C ASP A 439 -19.45 -5.50 10.46
N GLU A 440 -19.26 -4.50 11.33
CA GLU A 440 -19.98 -3.23 11.24
C GLU A 440 -19.60 -2.43 10.00
N VAL A 441 -18.30 -2.32 9.70
CA VAL A 441 -17.80 -1.55 8.55
C VAL A 441 -18.22 -2.22 7.24
N VAL A 442 -18.08 -3.54 7.10
CA VAL A 442 -18.54 -4.26 5.90
C VAL A 442 -20.06 -4.13 5.72
N SER A 443 -20.83 -4.18 6.82
CA SER A 443 -22.27 -3.94 6.78
C SER A 443 -22.60 -2.53 6.28
N ALA A 444 -21.90 -1.51 6.77
CA ALA A 444 -22.06 -0.13 6.33
C ALA A 444 -21.72 0.07 4.85
N VAL A 445 -20.58 -0.48 4.39
CA VAL A 445 -20.16 -0.44 2.97
C VAL A 445 -21.22 -1.07 2.06
N ARG A 446 -21.77 -2.24 2.45
CA ARG A 446 -22.87 -2.86 1.70
C ARG A 446 -24.15 -2.02 1.72
N LYS A 447 -24.48 -1.41 2.87
CA LYS A 447 -25.66 -0.54 3.02
C LYS A 447 -25.60 0.69 2.11
N MET A 448 -24.40 1.21 1.83
CA MET A 448 -24.21 2.30 0.86
C MET A 448 -24.53 1.87 -0.58
N GLY A 449 -24.54 0.57 -0.87
CA GLY A 449 -24.79 0.02 -2.21
C GLY A 449 -23.55 -0.57 -2.89
N PHE A 450 -22.42 -0.69 -2.19
CA PHE A 450 -21.25 -1.36 -2.73
C PHE A 450 -21.35 -2.88 -2.61
N ASP A 451 -21.13 -3.60 -3.71
CA ASP A 451 -21.01 -5.06 -3.72
C ASP A 451 -19.59 -5.56 -4.03
N THR A 452 -18.78 -4.75 -4.71
CA THR A 452 -17.48 -5.15 -5.24
C THR A 452 -16.57 -3.93 -5.27
N GLY A 453 -15.34 -4.06 -4.76
CA GLY A 453 -14.41 -2.94 -4.68
C GLY A 453 -13.36 -3.09 -3.59
N VAL A 454 -12.41 -2.16 -3.60
CA VAL A 454 -11.43 -2.00 -2.52
C VAL A 454 -11.82 -0.76 -1.72
N PHE A 455 -11.87 -0.89 -0.40
CA PHE A 455 -12.30 0.17 0.50
C PHE A 455 -11.28 0.35 1.62
N HIS A 456 -11.09 1.60 2.01
CA HIS A 456 -10.30 2.02 3.16
C HIS A 456 -11.22 2.84 4.04
N CYS A 457 -11.59 2.29 5.19
CA CYS A 457 -12.58 2.88 6.08
C CYS A 457 -11.92 3.22 7.40
N GLU A 458 -12.28 4.34 7.99
CA GLU A 458 -11.78 4.77 9.29
C GLU A 458 -12.88 4.57 10.33
N ALA A 459 -12.55 4.01 11.48
CA ALA A 459 -13.51 3.79 12.54
C ALA A 459 -12.86 3.95 13.91
N ARG A 460 -13.68 4.33 14.90
CA ARG A 460 -13.29 4.26 16.32
C ARG A 460 -14.08 3.21 17.06
N ILE A 461 -13.40 2.54 17.97
CA ILE A 461 -14.00 1.54 18.84
C ILE A 461 -14.35 2.16 20.19
N CYS A 462 -15.63 2.13 20.55
CA CYS A 462 -16.10 2.64 21.84
C CYS A 462 -15.91 1.57 22.92
N ASN A 463 -15.49 1.98 24.11
CA ASN A 463 -15.31 1.07 25.26
C ASN A 463 -14.38 -0.13 24.94
N SER A 464 -13.34 0.09 24.13
CA SER A 464 -12.31 -0.93 23.87
C SER A 464 -11.69 -1.42 25.19
N SER A 465 -11.21 -2.66 25.17
CA SER A 465 -10.35 -3.20 26.22
C SER A 465 -8.90 -2.71 26.14
N MET A 466 -8.58 -1.90 25.13
CA MET A 466 -7.27 -1.33 24.86
C MET A 466 -7.32 0.20 24.84
N GLU A 467 -6.22 0.85 25.21
CA GLU A 467 -6.05 2.29 25.10
C GLU A 467 -4.62 2.65 24.65
N TYR A 468 -4.48 3.75 23.92
CA TYR A 468 -3.15 4.27 23.56
C TYR A 468 -2.48 4.87 24.79
N THR A 469 -1.34 4.29 25.18
CA THR A 469 -0.62 4.65 26.41
C THR A 469 0.84 5.01 26.10
N PHE A 470 1.33 6.08 26.73
CA PHE A 470 2.75 6.38 26.78
C PHE A 470 3.41 5.52 27.86
N THR A 471 4.07 4.45 27.45
CA THR A 471 4.86 3.63 28.39
C THR A 471 6.04 4.44 28.94
N LYS A 472 6.58 4.02 30.09
CA LYS A 472 7.62 4.81 30.80
C LYS A 472 8.85 5.02 29.91
N GLY A 473 9.10 6.27 29.53
CA GLY A 473 10.23 6.67 28.69
C GLY A 473 9.93 6.66 27.19
N ALA A 474 8.69 6.35 26.78
CA ALA A 474 8.27 6.44 25.39
C ALA A 474 7.89 7.89 25.00
N THR A 475 8.26 8.26 23.77
CA THR A 475 7.95 9.55 23.14
C THR A 475 6.70 9.49 22.26
N ILE A 476 6.26 8.29 21.91
CA ILE A 476 5.04 7.99 21.16
C ILE A 476 4.20 6.97 21.96
N PRO A 477 2.86 6.97 21.82
CA PRO A 477 2.02 5.97 22.48
C PRO A 477 2.06 4.63 21.72
N ASP A 478 1.71 3.54 22.40
CA ASP A 478 1.30 2.28 21.77
C ASP A 478 0.00 1.78 22.43
N LEU A 479 -0.70 0.88 21.75
CA LEU A 479 -1.95 0.32 22.20
C LEU A 479 -1.70 -0.71 23.32
N GLU A 480 -2.21 -0.46 24.51
CA GLU A 480 -2.00 -1.32 25.68
C GLU A 480 -3.32 -1.77 26.33
N PRO A 481 -3.36 -2.97 26.96
CA PRO A 481 -4.55 -3.43 27.66
C PRO A 481 -4.92 -2.56 28.86
N ILE A 482 -6.20 -2.21 28.97
CA ILE A 482 -6.74 -1.51 30.13
C ILE A 482 -6.87 -2.51 31.29
N ALA A 483 -6.30 -2.19 32.45
CA ALA A 483 -6.25 -3.11 33.60
C ALA A 483 -7.64 -3.54 34.13
N LYS A 484 -8.66 -2.69 33.93
CA LYS A 484 -10.07 -2.97 34.27
C LYS A 484 -10.95 -2.40 33.15
N PRO A 485 -11.14 -3.15 32.05
CA PRO A 485 -11.95 -2.65 30.95
C PRO A 485 -13.39 -2.45 31.44
N LYS A 486 -14.09 -1.46 30.87
CA LYS A 486 -15.54 -1.35 31.07
C LYS A 486 -16.16 -2.59 30.44
N ILE A 487 -16.64 -3.53 31.25
CA ILE A 487 -17.36 -4.71 30.74
C ILE A 487 -18.66 -4.19 30.12
N SER A 488 -18.72 -4.20 28.80
CA SER A 488 -19.91 -3.91 28.02
C SER A 488 -20.11 -5.09 27.08
N GLU A 489 -21.34 -5.63 27.02
CA GLU A 489 -21.70 -6.65 26.02
C GLU A 489 -21.68 -6.06 24.59
N ASP A 490 -21.82 -4.72 24.49
CA ASP A 490 -21.73 -3.97 23.25
C ASP A 490 -20.41 -3.20 23.17
N THR A 491 -19.63 -3.44 22.13
CA THR A 491 -18.45 -2.64 21.75
C THR A 491 -18.83 -1.85 20.49
N PRO A 492 -19.56 -0.73 20.62
CA PRO A 492 -20.09 -0.04 19.45
C PRO A 492 -18.93 0.51 18.62
N VAL A 493 -19.01 0.26 17.32
CA VAL A 493 -18.06 0.75 16.33
C VAL A 493 -18.65 2.00 15.72
N TYR A 494 -17.89 3.09 15.76
CA TYR A 494 -18.28 4.35 15.16
C TYR A 494 -17.50 4.55 13.87
N LEU A 495 -18.17 4.33 12.73
CA LEU A 495 -17.61 4.61 11.41
C LEU A 495 -17.43 6.12 11.23
N HIS A 496 -16.21 6.55 10.91
CA HIS A 496 -15.86 7.94 10.65
C HIS A 496 -15.99 8.30 9.18
N GLU A 497 -15.44 7.44 8.33
CA GLU A 497 -15.33 7.67 6.89
C GLU A 497 -15.22 6.35 6.12
N VAL A 498 -15.74 6.35 4.89
CA VAL A 498 -15.55 5.27 3.91
C VAL A 498 -14.91 5.86 2.66
N ASN A 499 -13.62 5.60 2.49
CA ASN A 499 -12.93 5.90 1.25
C ASN A 499 -13.11 4.70 0.30
N ALA A 500 -13.90 4.85 -0.76
CA ALA A 500 -14.14 3.80 -1.76
C ALA A 500 -12.97 3.62 -2.74
N ARG A 501 -11.77 3.41 -2.17
CA ARG A 501 -10.48 3.26 -2.83
C ARG A 501 -9.52 2.50 -1.91
N MET A 502 -8.34 2.20 -2.43
CA MET A 502 -7.23 1.68 -1.63
C MET A 502 -6.72 2.71 -0.59
N PRO A 503 -6.05 2.23 0.47
CA PRO A 503 -5.32 3.10 1.41
C PRO A 503 -4.27 3.94 0.69
N GLY A 504 -3.75 4.96 1.38
CA GLY A 504 -2.61 5.73 0.89
C GLY A 504 -1.42 4.83 0.48
N PRO A 505 -0.53 5.26 -0.44
CA PRO A 505 0.54 4.41 -0.95
C PRO A 505 1.45 3.81 0.13
N MET A 506 1.71 4.57 1.20
CA MET A 506 2.56 4.14 2.31
C MET A 506 1.83 3.13 3.21
N SER A 507 0.57 3.38 3.56
CA SER A 507 -0.28 2.41 4.28
C SER A 507 -0.46 1.12 3.47
N SER A 508 -0.65 1.22 2.15
CA SER A 508 -0.71 0.06 1.25
C SER A 508 0.61 -0.72 1.24
N ALA A 509 1.76 -0.05 1.35
CA ALA A 509 3.05 -0.73 1.43
C ALA A 509 3.17 -1.57 2.71
N SER A 510 2.65 -1.09 3.84
CA SER A 510 2.57 -1.84 5.09
C SER A 510 1.81 -3.16 4.90
N SER A 511 0.64 -3.13 4.24
CA SER A 511 -0.17 -4.33 3.96
C SER A 511 0.51 -5.29 2.98
N ILE A 512 1.26 -4.79 1.99
CA ILE A 512 2.07 -5.63 1.10
C ILE A 512 3.14 -6.39 1.89
N ILE A 513 3.86 -5.70 2.77
CA ILE A 513 4.99 -6.28 3.53
C ILE A 513 4.49 -7.25 4.59
N ALA A 514 3.47 -6.85 5.36
CA ALA A 514 2.96 -7.65 6.48
C ALA A 514 2.09 -8.82 6.01
N ARG A 515 1.24 -8.60 4.99
CA ARG A 515 0.15 -9.51 4.62
C ARG A 515 0.15 -9.97 3.17
N GLY A 516 0.97 -9.37 2.30
CA GLY A 516 1.05 -9.74 0.88
C GLY A 516 -0.09 -9.22 0.02
N MET A 517 -0.81 -8.19 0.51
CA MET A 517 -2.00 -7.64 -0.12
C MET A 517 -1.67 -6.33 -0.83
N ASP A 518 -1.73 -6.35 -2.16
CA ASP A 518 -1.57 -5.15 -2.99
C ASP A 518 -2.96 -4.59 -3.38
N PHE A 519 -3.44 -3.66 -2.55
CA PHE A 519 -4.73 -3.01 -2.75
C PHE A 519 -4.80 -2.15 -4.02
N TRP A 520 -3.66 -1.62 -4.50
CA TRP A 520 -3.62 -0.86 -5.74
C TRP A 520 -3.87 -1.78 -6.93
N MET A 521 -3.17 -2.93 -6.97
CA MET A 521 -3.33 -3.96 -8.00
C MET A 521 -4.76 -4.48 -8.04
N LEU A 522 -5.37 -4.75 -6.88
CA LEU A 522 -6.77 -5.16 -6.77
C LEU A 522 -7.73 -4.08 -7.27
N GLY A 523 -7.44 -2.80 -6.98
CA GLY A 523 -8.20 -1.67 -7.55
C GLY A 523 -8.18 -1.65 -9.08
N VAL A 524 -7.02 -1.88 -9.70
CA VAL A 524 -6.90 -1.98 -11.17
C VAL A 524 -7.73 -3.13 -11.72
N LEU A 525 -7.56 -4.34 -11.16
CA LEU A 525 -8.27 -5.54 -11.61
C LEU A 525 -9.78 -5.38 -11.50
N CYS A 526 -10.25 -4.74 -10.41
CA CYS A 526 -11.65 -4.40 -10.21
C CYS A 526 -12.16 -3.42 -11.29
N ALA A 527 -11.43 -2.34 -11.55
CA ALA A 527 -11.83 -1.31 -12.52
C ALA A 527 -11.97 -1.84 -13.96
N VAL A 528 -11.15 -2.82 -14.37
CA VAL A 528 -11.25 -3.47 -15.70
C VAL A 528 -12.15 -4.71 -15.73
N GLY A 529 -12.77 -5.05 -14.59
CA GLY A 529 -13.64 -6.22 -14.45
C GLY A 529 -12.95 -7.57 -14.66
N ASP A 530 -11.68 -7.69 -14.24
CA ASP A 530 -10.92 -8.95 -14.29
C ASP A 530 -11.12 -9.76 -13.01
N TRP A 531 -12.31 -10.37 -12.90
CA TRP A 531 -12.78 -11.00 -11.67
C TRP A 531 -11.97 -12.23 -11.26
N SER A 532 -11.57 -13.06 -12.23
CA SER A 532 -10.77 -14.25 -11.94
C SER A 532 -9.44 -13.89 -11.27
N ARG A 533 -8.76 -12.85 -11.76
CA ARG A 533 -7.52 -12.38 -11.13
C ARG A 533 -7.77 -11.56 -9.86
N TYR A 534 -8.88 -10.80 -9.80
CA TYR A 534 -9.26 -10.09 -8.59
C TYR A 534 -9.44 -11.05 -7.41
N GLU A 535 -10.19 -12.14 -7.58
CA GLU A 535 -10.33 -13.18 -6.56
C GLU A 535 -8.99 -13.87 -6.27
N ALA A 536 -8.26 -14.27 -7.31
CA ALA A 536 -6.98 -14.97 -7.17
C ALA A 536 -5.93 -14.17 -6.38
N PHE A 537 -5.92 -12.85 -6.53
CA PHE A 537 -4.96 -11.97 -5.88
C PHE A 537 -5.45 -11.38 -4.56
N SER A 538 -6.66 -11.72 -4.13
CA SER A 538 -7.21 -11.35 -2.83
C SER A 538 -6.76 -12.28 -1.69
N VAL A 539 -5.68 -13.04 -1.89
CA VAL A 539 -5.19 -14.07 -0.96
C VAL A 539 -3.98 -13.55 -0.18
N PRO A 540 -4.07 -13.39 1.15
CA PRO A 540 -2.94 -12.95 1.95
C PRO A 540 -1.85 -14.02 2.04
N PHE A 541 -0.76 -13.73 2.75
CA PHE A 541 0.19 -14.76 3.14
C PHE A 541 -0.47 -15.86 3.97
N LEU A 542 0.00 -17.10 3.80
CA LEU A 542 -0.35 -18.18 4.74
C LEU A 542 0.21 -17.87 6.13
N HIS A 543 -0.18 -18.65 7.14
CA HIS A 543 0.30 -18.48 8.52
C HIS A 543 0.16 -17.04 9.03
N PRO A 544 -1.07 -16.52 9.19
CA PRO A 544 -1.30 -15.14 9.63
C PRO A 544 -0.72 -14.83 11.02
N GLU A 545 -0.44 -15.86 11.83
CA GLU A 545 0.27 -15.77 13.11
C GLU A 545 1.75 -15.40 12.95
N VAL A 546 2.34 -15.61 11.77
CA VAL A 546 3.68 -15.16 11.41
C VAL A 546 3.53 -13.95 10.50
N THR A 547 4.03 -12.79 10.93
CA THR A 547 3.93 -11.55 10.17
C THR A 547 5.16 -10.68 10.35
N ASP A 548 5.53 -9.99 9.28
CA ASP A 548 6.39 -8.82 9.43
C ASP A 548 5.57 -7.73 10.11
N HIS A 549 6.25 -6.94 10.92
CA HIS A 549 5.66 -5.83 11.65
C HIS A 549 6.11 -4.55 10.97
N THR A 550 5.14 -3.72 10.61
CA THR A 550 5.41 -2.44 9.96
C THR A 550 4.90 -1.30 10.79
N TRP A 551 5.66 -0.21 10.79
CA TRP A 551 5.29 1.02 11.47
C TRP A 551 5.43 2.18 10.49
N LEU A 552 4.31 2.82 10.18
CA LEU A 552 4.27 4.04 9.41
C LEU A 552 4.42 5.23 10.34
N ILE A 553 5.25 6.19 9.97
CA ILE A 553 5.40 7.46 10.68
C ILE A 553 5.40 8.63 9.70
N ASN A 554 4.79 9.73 10.13
CA ASN A 554 4.87 11.02 9.48
C ASN A 554 5.79 11.96 10.27
N CYS A 555 6.75 12.59 9.60
CA CYS A 555 7.54 13.69 10.17
C CYS A 555 7.27 14.96 9.38
N ILE A 556 7.04 16.06 10.11
CA ILE A 556 6.76 17.37 9.54
C ILE A 556 7.77 18.36 10.10
N VAL A 557 8.71 18.79 9.26
CA VAL A 557 9.83 19.64 9.67
C VAL A 557 9.72 21.00 8.97
N PRO A 558 9.72 22.13 9.69
CA PRO A 558 9.84 23.45 9.07
C PRO A 558 11.16 23.59 8.31
N VAL A 559 11.08 24.09 7.08
CA VAL A 559 12.23 24.24 6.19
C VAL A 559 12.25 25.59 5.50
N ASP A 560 13.45 26.01 5.14
CA ASP A 560 13.73 27.24 4.44
C ASP A 560 13.65 27.05 2.91
N LEU A 561 12.86 27.90 2.26
CA LEU A 561 12.63 27.83 0.81
C LEU A 561 13.93 27.92 0.00
N ASP A 562 14.87 28.79 0.41
CA ASP A 562 16.12 28.99 -0.33
C ASP A 562 17.04 27.76 -0.22
N ARG A 563 16.92 26.99 0.87
CA ARG A 563 17.68 25.75 1.08
C ARG A 563 17.11 24.54 0.35
N ILE A 564 15.78 24.47 0.17
CA ILE A 564 15.13 23.35 -0.53
C ILE A 564 15.02 23.56 -2.04
N LYS A 565 15.01 24.81 -2.52
CA LYS A 565 14.90 25.13 -3.95
C LYS A 565 15.92 24.41 -4.85
N PRO A 566 17.20 24.20 -4.45
CA PRO A 566 18.16 23.44 -5.25
C PRO A 566 17.78 21.98 -5.49
N LEU A 567 16.85 21.41 -4.71
CA LEU A 567 16.33 20.05 -4.91
C LEU A 567 15.34 19.95 -6.08
N PHE A 568 14.86 21.09 -6.57
CA PHE A 568 13.84 21.19 -7.61
C PHE A 568 14.30 22.13 -8.74
N PRO A 569 15.37 21.79 -9.48
CA PRO A 569 15.95 22.68 -10.48
C PRO A 569 14.97 23.08 -11.60
N ASP A 570 13.99 22.23 -11.88
CA ASP A 570 13.01 22.40 -12.96
C ASP A 570 11.68 23.02 -12.50
N HIS A 571 11.53 23.36 -11.21
CA HIS A 571 10.29 23.94 -10.67
C HIS A 571 10.50 25.34 -10.11
N PRO A 572 9.69 26.34 -10.52
CA PRO A 572 9.70 27.64 -9.88
C PRO A 572 9.10 27.55 -8.47
N ALA A 573 9.48 28.49 -7.60
CA ALA A 573 9.17 28.42 -6.17
C ALA A 573 7.66 28.41 -5.85
N ASP A 574 6.86 29.08 -6.68
CA ASP A 574 5.40 29.13 -6.58
C ASP A 574 4.71 27.82 -7.01
N GLN A 575 5.45 26.87 -7.58
CA GLN A 575 4.96 25.54 -8.02
C GLN A 575 5.50 24.38 -7.16
N LEU A 576 6.18 24.69 -6.05
CA LEU A 576 6.74 23.66 -5.16
C LEU A 576 5.72 22.99 -4.25
N ALA A 577 4.51 23.55 -4.14
CA ALA A 577 3.46 22.96 -3.31
C ALA A 577 3.12 21.53 -3.79
N HIS A 578 3.20 20.57 -2.86
CA HIS A 578 2.98 19.14 -3.09
C HIS A 578 4.01 18.46 -4.02
N GLN A 579 5.16 19.08 -4.30
CA GLN A 579 6.21 18.46 -5.11
C GLN A 579 6.99 17.41 -4.31
N ALA A 580 7.23 16.26 -4.95
CA ALA A 580 7.98 15.15 -4.36
C ALA A 580 9.48 15.39 -4.48
N VAL A 581 10.24 15.20 -3.39
CA VAL A 581 11.70 15.24 -3.42
C VAL A 581 12.22 14.00 -4.15
N ASP A 582 13.09 14.18 -5.14
CA ASP A 582 13.69 13.05 -5.86
C ASP A 582 14.44 12.13 -4.88
N SER A 583 14.28 10.82 -5.06
CA SER A 583 14.94 9.78 -4.29
C SER A 583 16.47 9.95 -4.19
N SER A 584 17.13 10.54 -5.20
CA SER A 584 18.57 10.82 -5.17
C SER A 584 18.98 11.84 -4.11
N TYR A 585 18.02 12.64 -3.64
CA TYR A 585 18.21 13.63 -2.58
C TYR A 585 17.66 13.17 -1.22
N SER A 586 17.24 11.91 -1.11
CA SER A 586 16.69 11.35 0.13
C SER A 586 17.69 11.47 1.30
N PRO A 587 17.29 12.03 2.45
CA PRO A 587 18.09 12.02 3.68
C PRO A 587 18.55 10.62 4.11
N ILE A 588 17.81 9.58 3.73
CA ILE A 588 18.13 8.18 4.06
C ILE A 588 19.49 7.76 3.50
N LEU A 589 19.89 8.30 2.34
CA LEU A 589 21.16 7.94 1.70
C LEU A 589 22.37 8.40 2.54
N GLU A 590 22.29 9.56 3.18
CA GLU A 590 23.34 10.06 4.07
C GLU A 590 23.24 9.42 5.46
N LEU A 591 22.02 9.29 5.99
CA LEU A 591 21.79 8.61 7.28
C LEU A 591 22.23 7.14 7.25
N ALA A 592 22.21 6.47 6.10
CA ALA A 592 22.70 5.10 5.98
C ALA A 592 24.21 4.97 6.27
N LYS A 593 24.98 6.05 6.15
CA LYS A 593 26.42 6.07 6.44
C LYS A 593 26.70 6.17 7.94
N THR A 594 25.81 6.80 8.71
CA THR A 594 26.00 7.11 10.13
C THR A 594 25.10 6.28 11.05
N HIS A 595 23.92 5.88 10.57
CA HIS A 595 22.90 5.10 11.29
C HIS A 595 22.41 3.90 10.46
N PRO A 596 23.32 3.00 10.00
CA PRO A 596 22.94 1.81 9.23
C PRO A 596 22.04 0.86 10.03
N HIS A 597 22.08 0.88 11.36
CA HIS A 597 21.23 0.04 12.20
C HIS A 597 19.75 0.40 12.12
N LEU A 598 19.42 1.65 11.80
CA LEU A 598 18.03 2.11 11.62
C LEU A 598 17.60 2.09 10.16
N THR A 599 18.41 2.68 9.28
CA THR A 599 18.07 2.85 7.86
C THR A 599 17.87 1.52 7.13
N LYS A 600 18.52 0.43 7.56
CA LYS A 600 18.28 -0.91 7.02
C LYS A 600 16.84 -1.42 7.20
N HIS A 601 16.07 -0.82 8.11
CA HIS A 601 14.67 -1.15 8.37
C HIS A 601 13.68 -0.25 7.62
N VAL A 602 14.16 0.80 6.95
CA VAL A 602 13.29 1.68 6.14
C VAL A 602 12.91 0.93 4.87
N ALA A 603 11.65 0.47 4.81
CA ALA A 603 11.12 -0.28 3.67
C ALA A 603 10.76 0.66 2.53
N ARG A 604 10.06 1.75 2.87
CA ARG A 604 9.60 2.77 1.94
C ARG A 604 9.68 4.12 2.63
N HIS A 605 9.93 5.16 1.86
CA HIS A 605 9.74 6.53 2.31
C HIS A 605 9.32 7.40 1.13
N HIS A 606 8.59 8.45 1.43
CA HIS A 606 8.25 9.49 0.47
C HIS A 606 8.33 10.85 1.14
N VAL A 607 8.77 11.85 0.40
CA VAL A 607 8.88 13.22 0.89
C VAL A 607 8.20 14.17 -0.08
N TYR A 608 7.33 15.04 0.43
CA TYR A 608 6.75 16.15 -0.30
C TYR A 608 7.04 17.48 0.41
N ILE A 609 7.08 18.56 -0.36
CA ILE A 609 7.20 19.92 0.15
C ILE A 609 5.83 20.59 0.16
N GLU A 610 5.50 21.26 1.26
CA GLU A 610 4.20 21.92 1.43
C GLU A 610 4.33 23.34 1.99
N PRO A 611 3.50 24.30 1.54
CA PRO A 611 3.35 25.57 2.25
C PRO A 611 2.78 25.32 3.64
N ALA A 612 3.34 25.97 4.66
CA ALA A 612 2.91 25.77 6.04
C ALA A 612 1.46 26.20 6.29
N THR A 613 0.93 27.11 5.47
CA THR A 613 -0.48 27.54 5.51
C THR A 613 -1.47 26.38 5.36
N ARG A 614 -1.08 25.28 4.69
CA ARG A 614 -1.92 24.06 4.58
C ARG A 614 -2.17 23.39 5.92
N LEU A 615 -1.26 23.56 6.89
CA LEU A 615 -1.38 23.03 8.24
C LEU A 615 -1.56 24.15 9.29
N GLY A 616 -2.13 25.28 8.87
CA GLY A 616 -2.42 26.42 9.76
C GLY A 616 -1.19 27.25 10.16
N GLY A 617 -0.06 27.05 9.49
CA GLY A 617 1.15 27.88 9.61
C GLY A 617 1.02 29.23 8.91
N LYS A 618 2.10 30.01 8.92
CA LYS A 618 2.13 31.36 8.32
C LYS A 618 2.38 31.28 6.81
N GLU A 619 1.89 32.30 6.10
CA GLU A 619 2.21 32.49 4.68
C GLU A 619 3.72 32.75 4.50
N GLY A 620 4.32 32.05 3.54
CA GLY A 620 5.76 32.12 3.25
C GLY A 620 6.61 31.03 3.93
N ASP A 621 6.10 30.38 4.98
CA ASP A 621 6.77 29.25 5.63
C ASP A 621 6.55 27.95 4.85
N TRP A 622 7.52 27.04 4.86
CA TRP A 622 7.49 25.76 4.14
C TRP A 622 7.75 24.57 5.06
N LEU A 623 7.20 23.42 4.69
CA LEU A 623 7.25 22.19 5.45
C LEU A 623 7.82 21.07 4.59
N TRP A 624 8.77 20.34 5.17
CA TRP A 624 9.21 19.04 4.71
C TRP A 624 8.31 17.98 5.33
N THR A 625 7.48 17.36 4.49
CA THR A 625 6.53 16.33 4.93
C THR A 625 7.03 14.98 4.46
N MET A 626 7.51 14.18 5.41
CA MET A 626 7.97 12.83 5.18
C MET A 626 6.93 11.85 5.68
N CYS A 627 6.65 10.82 4.88
CA CYS A 627 5.95 9.61 5.31
C CYS A 627 6.87 8.40 5.09
N MET A 628 7.01 7.54 6.08
CA MET A 628 7.96 6.43 6.06
C MET A 628 7.38 5.19 6.70
N VAL A 629 7.73 4.03 6.13
CA VAL A 629 7.36 2.72 6.65
C VAL A 629 8.63 2.00 7.06
N PHE A 630 8.74 1.69 8.35
CA PHE A 630 9.69 0.73 8.87
C PHE A 630 9.13 -0.68 8.74
N HIS A 631 10.01 -1.66 8.53
CA HIS A 631 9.65 -3.07 8.64
C HIS A 631 10.62 -3.81 9.57
N THR A 632 10.10 -4.82 10.27
CA THR A 632 10.92 -5.80 10.97
C THR A 632 10.23 -7.17 11.09
N PRO A 633 10.97 -8.28 10.90
CA PRO A 633 10.45 -9.62 11.13
C PRO A 633 10.51 -10.05 12.61
N HIS A 634 10.89 -9.16 13.53
CA HIS A 634 11.20 -9.53 14.92
C HIS A 634 9.98 -9.51 15.83
N SER A 635 9.41 -8.33 16.09
CA SER A 635 8.20 -8.15 16.88
C SER A 635 7.66 -6.73 16.75
N ARG A 636 6.47 -6.47 17.28
CA ARG A 636 5.90 -5.13 17.37
C ARG A 636 6.76 -4.22 18.23
N GLU A 637 7.26 -4.72 19.35
CA GLU A 637 8.11 -3.96 20.27
C GLU A 637 9.39 -3.47 19.59
N HIS A 638 9.96 -4.27 18.69
CA HIS A 638 11.11 -3.83 17.90
C HIS A 638 10.71 -2.77 16.85
N ALA A 639 9.55 -2.91 16.20
CA ALA A 639 9.03 -1.88 15.30
C ALA A 639 8.77 -0.54 16.03
N PHE A 640 8.19 -0.62 17.23
CA PHE A 640 7.96 0.52 18.13
C PHE A 640 9.28 1.21 18.52
N GLN A 641 10.32 0.44 18.88
CA GLN A 641 11.65 1.00 19.18
C GLN A 641 12.24 1.77 17.99
N LEU A 642 12.12 1.24 16.77
CA LEU A 642 12.56 1.94 15.55
C LEU A 642 11.78 3.24 15.34
N ALA A 643 10.45 3.19 15.53
CA ALA A 643 9.57 4.36 15.42
C ALA A 643 9.82 5.42 16.50
N GLN A 644 10.33 5.02 17.68
CA GLN A 644 10.77 5.96 18.71
C GLN A 644 12.11 6.65 18.37
N GLU A 645 13.09 5.91 17.86
CA GLU A 645 14.47 6.42 17.68
C GLU A 645 14.64 7.19 16.36
N PHE A 646 14.10 6.69 15.26
CA PHE A 646 14.44 7.21 13.93
C PHE A 646 13.91 8.62 13.63
N PRO A 647 12.68 9.01 14.02
CA PRO A 647 12.16 10.34 13.75
C PRO A 647 13.07 11.44 14.28
N GLU A 648 13.56 11.31 15.52
CA GLU A 648 14.45 12.31 16.13
C GLU A 648 15.73 12.49 15.30
N VAL A 649 16.33 11.38 14.84
CA VAL A 649 17.53 11.39 13.99
C VAL A 649 17.24 12.03 12.63
N TYR A 650 16.10 11.69 12.03
CA TYR A 650 15.70 12.18 10.71
C TYR A 650 15.37 13.68 10.73
N GLU A 651 14.55 14.11 11.70
CA GLU A 651 14.12 15.49 11.87
C GLU A 651 15.30 16.41 12.19
N ALA A 652 16.25 15.95 13.03
CA ALA A 652 17.47 16.69 13.31
C ALA A 652 18.31 16.89 12.03
N PHE A 653 18.45 15.84 11.19
CA PHE A 653 19.18 15.95 9.93
C PHE A 653 18.51 16.93 8.96
N VAL A 654 17.18 16.84 8.80
CA VAL A 654 16.43 17.73 7.91
C VAL A 654 16.50 19.18 8.41
N SER A 655 16.35 19.39 9.72
CA SER A 655 16.40 20.72 10.33
C SER A 655 17.77 21.37 10.17
N ASP A 656 18.86 20.63 10.40
CA ASP A 656 20.23 21.14 10.22
C ASP A 656 20.51 21.55 8.77
N ARG A 657 20.11 20.68 7.83
CA ARG A 657 20.42 20.85 6.41
C ARG A 657 19.51 21.85 5.71
N TYR A 658 18.21 21.81 5.99
CA TYR A 658 17.18 22.53 5.25
C TYR A 658 16.37 23.52 6.10
N GLY A 659 16.56 23.58 7.42
CA GLY A 659 15.87 24.54 8.30
C GLY A 659 16.41 25.97 8.20
N HIS A 660 15.79 26.90 8.94
CA HIS A 660 16.09 28.34 8.86
C HIS A 660 17.45 28.77 9.44
N GLY A 661 18.21 27.87 10.09
CA GLY A 661 19.55 28.13 10.63
C GLY A 661 19.60 28.83 11.97
#